data_AF-A0A7I7LFU9-F1
#
_entry.id   AF-A0A7I7LFU9-F1
#
_cell.length_a   1.000
_cell.length_b   1.000
_cell.length_c   1.000
_cell.angle_alpha   90.00
_cell.angle_beta   90.00
_cell.angle_gamma   90.00
#
_symmetry.space_group_name_H-M   'P 1'
#
loop_
_entity.id
_entity.type
_entity.pdbx_description
1 polymer ?
#
loop_
_entity_poly.entity_id
_entity_poly.type
_entity_poly.pdbx_seq_one_letter_code
_entity_poly.pdbx_strand_id
1 'polypeptide(L)'
;MSVASGRVAYVLGLEGPAVSVDTACSSSLVALHLAAQSLRSRECDLELVGGVTVMATPAAFVEFSRQRALAADGLCKAYAGAADGTTWSEGAGVLVVERLADAQRLGHPVLAVVRGSAVNQDGASNGLTAPNGPSPQRVIRAALASARLGVADVDVVEGHGTGTVLGDPIEAQAILATYGQDRAEPLWLGSIKSNIGHTSAAAGVAGLIKMVLAMQHGVLPQTLHVDVPTPQVDWSAGAVSLLTESRPWPDVGRPRRAGVSSFGISGTNAHVILEQAPTAEHDLAEPDRGASTVPWVLSARSAPALANQAQRLLSWAEEHPDLDPVDVGWSLAATRSLFEHRAVVVGTDRVQLMDGLAGVVAGEHGAGVVVGRARSTGKTVFVFPGQGAQYLGMGRVLYERFSAFSTAFDAAAAELDAHLRLPLRQVMWGTDEGLLESTEFAQPALFAVEVALAALLSQLGVVPDLVLGHSVGEISAAHIAGVLSLSDAARLVAARGRLMAGLAAGGAMVAVAASEQEVTPLLGSGVAVAAVNGPESVVISGPEAAVGEVVDRIAALGRRTHRLAVSHAFHSELMDPMLLDFAEVLKGVSASQPRISLVSNVTGQLADAGYGSAAYWVEHVRKPVRFADSVALAESLGAAAFVEVGPSGGLTALVEQSLTRETPAVPLLIKDRPENDALLLGLGQLFADGRALDWREAFAGLGAQRTDLPTYGFVRRRYWLKELGVDQTKLTGAGLTGVGHPLLGAVVERPDVGGLVLTGVLSPELHPWLRDHTVDGVVLFPGAGFVELALRAGDEVGCPLVQELTLLAPLALPQTGTVRIQLVVGGADESGRRTVSVFSSTADGDSWVLHAEGVLRASGVGHGADLSVWPPVGASAVDVSDVYDRFAARGYGYGPAFRGLRSVWRRGREIYAEVVAPEDATVQGFGIHPAVLDAALHAWGFATATDQLMLPFSWQGVSLHAAGAARLRVRITPADAGSVSL
;
A
#
# COMPACT_ATOMS: atom_id res chain seq x y z
N MET A 1 -20.95 5.91 13.53
CA MET A 1 -19.95 6.99 13.42
C MET A 1 -18.86 6.97 14.51
N SER A 2 -19.13 6.50 15.74
CA SER A 2 -18.13 6.48 16.84
C SER A 2 -16.85 5.71 16.53
N VAL A 3 -16.91 4.65 15.72
CA VAL A 3 -15.75 3.83 15.35
C VAL A 3 -14.84 4.50 14.30
N ALA A 4 -15.26 5.59 13.64
CA ALA A 4 -14.51 6.19 12.53
C ALA A 4 -13.16 6.75 12.98
N SER A 5 -13.15 7.64 13.97
CA SER A 5 -11.93 8.20 14.57
C SER A 5 -11.08 7.11 15.23
N GLY A 6 -11.71 6.20 15.98
CA GLY A 6 -11.03 5.04 16.58
C GLY A 6 -10.35 4.12 15.57
N ARG A 7 -10.92 3.95 14.37
CA ARG A 7 -10.30 3.17 13.29
C ARG A 7 -9.07 3.87 12.70
N VAL A 8 -9.09 5.20 12.56
CA VAL A 8 -7.92 5.96 12.12
C VAL A 8 -6.80 5.84 13.15
N ALA A 9 -7.11 6.04 14.43
CA ALA A 9 -6.15 5.86 15.52
C ALA A 9 -5.57 4.44 15.56
N TYR A 10 -6.42 3.41 15.46
CA TYR A 10 -5.99 2.01 15.39
C TYR A 10 -5.05 1.72 14.22
N VAL A 11 -5.35 2.23 13.02
CA VAL A 11 -4.56 1.98 11.81
C VAL A 11 -3.19 2.68 11.86
N LEU A 12 -3.15 3.88 12.45
CA LEU A 12 -1.93 4.69 12.54
C LEU A 12 -1.12 4.43 13.83
N GLY A 13 -1.64 3.65 14.77
CA GLY A 13 -1.01 3.42 16.07
C GLY A 13 -0.99 4.67 16.95
N LEU A 14 -2.00 5.54 16.84
CA LEU A 14 -2.10 6.76 17.65
C LEU A 14 -2.78 6.47 18.98
N GLU A 15 -2.22 6.99 20.07
CA GLU A 15 -2.68 6.73 21.44
C GLU A 15 -3.40 7.93 22.09
N GLY A 16 -3.50 9.05 21.38
CA GLY A 16 -4.22 10.25 21.84
C GLY A 16 -5.76 10.12 21.76
N PRO A 17 -6.50 11.17 22.14
CA PRO A 17 -7.96 11.20 22.07
C PRO A 17 -8.51 10.91 20.67
N ALA A 18 -9.40 9.94 20.56
CA ALA A 18 -10.08 9.59 19.31
C ALA A 18 -11.59 9.88 19.42
N VAL A 19 -12.01 11.05 18.93
CA VAL A 19 -13.36 11.58 19.15
C VAL A 19 -14.07 11.81 17.82
N SER A 20 -15.33 11.37 17.72
CA SER A 20 -16.23 11.73 16.62
C SER A 20 -17.22 12.80 17.09
N VAL A 21 -17.22 13.96 16.44
CA VAL A 21 -18.11 15.10 16.73
C VAL A 21 -19.23 15.13 15.71
N ASP A 22 -20.48 15.32 16.17
CA ASP A 22 -21.64 15.57 15.31
C ASP A 22 -22.41 16.79 15.81
N THR A 23 -22.15 17.91 15.16
CA THR A 23 -22.90 19.16 15.31
C THR A 23 -23.50 19.56 13.96
N ALA A 24 -23.91 18.57 13.16
CA ALA A 24 -24.33 18.73 11.77
C ALA A 24 -23.26 19.48 10.94
N CYS A 25 -23.65 20.55 10.24
CA CYS A 25 -22.80 21.26 9.29
C CYS A 25 -21.56 21.93 9.93
N SER A 26 -21.59 22.21 11.23
CA SER A 26 -20.46 22.84 11.95
C SER A 26 -19.43 21.85 12.48
N SER A 27 -19.65 20.53 12.31
CA SER A 27 -18.87 19.47 12.97
C SER A 27 -17.36 19.62 12.82
N SER A 28 -16.87 19.86 11.60
CA SER A 28 -15.41 19.98 11.36
C SER A 28 -14.78 21.23 11.99
N LEU A 29 -15.48 22.37 12.08
CA LEU A 29 -14.95 23.54 12.78
C LEU A 29 -15.01 23.39 14.30
N VAL A 30 -16.05 22.73 14.82
CA VAL A 30 -16.13 22.40 16.24
C VAL A 30 -15.00 21.43 16.61
N ALA A 31 -14.73 20.42 15.79
CA ALA A 31 -13.59 19.52 15.97
C ALA A 31 -12.26 20.29 16.00
N LEU A 32 -12.05 21.25 15.10
CA LEU A 32 -10.85 22.10 15.11
C LEU A 32 -10.77 22.99 16.35
N HIS A 33 -11.91 23.53 16.82
CA HIS A 33 -11.92 24.29 18.06
C HIS A 33 -11.47 23.43 19.26
N LEU A 34 -12.00 22.20 19.38
CA LEU A 34 -11.63 21.27 20.45
C LEU A 34 -10.15 20.88 20.37
N ALA A 35 -9.66 20.56 19.18
CA ALA A 35 -8.23 20.25 18.96
C ALA A 35 -7.32 21.41 19.35
N ALA A 36 -7.72 22.65 19.00
CA ALA A 36 -6.97 23.83 19.39
C ALA A 36 -6.95 24.02 20.92
N GLN A 37 -8.00 23.61 21.65
CA GLN A 37 -7.97 23.62 23.13
C GLN A 37 -7.00 22.57 23.68
N SER A 38 -7.08 21.33 23.19
CA SER A 38 -6.22 20.21 23.61
C SER A 38 -4.73 20.47 23.36
N LEU A 39 -4.38 21.01 22.18
CA LEU A 39 -3.01 21.41 21.88
C LEU A 39 -2.50 22.52 22.81
N ARG A 40 -3.38 23.48 23.19
CA ARG A 40 -3.04 24.56 24.12
C ARG A 40 -2.92 24.08 25.57
N SER A 41 -3.75 23.12 25.99
CA SER A 41 -3.64 22.48 27.31
C SER A 41 -2.50 21.46 27.39
N ARG A 42 -1.87 21.13 26.24
CA ARG A 42 -0.83 20.10 26.09
C ARG A 42 -1.32 18.69 26.43
N GLU A 43 -2.59 18.42 26.16
CA GLU A 43 -3.12 17.05 26.15
C GLU A 43 -2.58 16.26 24.94
N CYS A 44 -2.32 16.96 23.84
CA CYS A 44 -1.70 16.45 22.62
C CYS A 44 -0.56 17.35 22.13
N ASP A 45 0.37 16.78 21.36
CA ASP A 45 1.41 17.52 20.64
C ASP A 45 1.08 17.72 19.15
N LEU A 46 0.28 16.81 18.58
CA LEU A 46 -0.19 16.81 17.20
C LEU A 46 -1.57 16.17 17.14
N GLU A 47 -2.47 16.70 16.32
CA GLU A 47 -3.81 16.13 16.11
C GLU A 47 -4.19 16.05 14.62
N LEU A 48 -4.97 15.01 14.29
CA LEU A 48 -5.64 14.87 13.00
C LEU A 48 -7.09 15.33 13.14
N VAL A 49 -7.47 16.38 12.42
CA VAL A 49 -8.79 17.00 12.53
C VAL A 49 -9.45 17.11 11.18
N GLY A 50 -10.71 16.73 11.07
CA GLY A 50 -11.38 16.75 9.78
C GLY A 50 -12.88 16.59 9.86
N GLY A 51 -13.49 16.57 8.68
CA GLY A 51 -14.90 16.24 8.49
C GLY A 51 -15.07 15.35 7.28
N VAL A 52 -15.99 14.41 7.38
CA VAL A 52 -16.34 13.50 6.29
C VAL A 52 -17.85 13.40 6.13
N THR A 53 -18.32 13.39 4.90
CA THR A 53 -19.70 13.12 4.53
C THR A 53 -19.70 12.32 3.23
N VAL A 54 -20.34 11.15 3.26
CA VAL A 54 -20.57 10.27 2.12
C VAL A 54 -22.06 9.93 2.12
N MET A 55 -22.73 10.13 0.99
CA MET A 55 -24.15 9.93 0.75
C MET A 55 -24.37 8.60 0.03
N ALA A 56 -24.30 7.50 0.79
CA ALA A 56 -24.51 6.15 0.26
C ALA A 56 -25.96 5.84 -0.18
N THR A 57 -26.94 6.64 0.25
CA THR A 57 -28.37 6.47 -0.04
C THR A 57 -29.03 7.82 -0.33
N PRO A 58 -30.19 7.87 -1.03
CA PRO A 58 -30.88 9.12 -1.33
C PRO A 58 -31.66 9.72 -0.12
N ALA A 59 -31.54 9.14 1.08
CA ALA A 59 -32.38 9.48 2.23
C ALA A 59 -32.34 10.98 2.57
N ALA A 60 -31.15 11.59 2.62
CA ALA A 60 -30.99 13.02 2.91
C ALA A 60 -31.69 13.90 1.87
N PHE A 61 -31.63 13.55 0.59
CA PHE A 61 -32.33 14.30 -0.46
C PHE A 61 -33.86 14.21 -0.29
N VAL A 62 -34.38 13.02 0.00
CA VAL A 62 -35.82 12.82 0.23
C VAL A 62 -36.31 13.59 1.45
N GLU A 63 -35.58 13.53 2.56
CA GLU A 63 -35.95 14.21 3.82
C GLU A 63 -35.94 15.73 3.69
N PHE A 64 -34.90 16.31 3.08
CA PHE A 64 -34.80 17.76 2.92
C PHE A 64 -35.69 18.30 1.80
N SER A 65 -36.02 17.49 0.79
CA SER A 65 -37.04 17.83 -0.22
C SER A 65 -38.42 17.99 0.41
N ARG A 66 -38.80 17.10 1.35
CA ARG A 66 -40.08 17.22 2.10
C ARG A 66 -40.16 18.50 2.93
N GLN A 67 -39.04 19.01 3.41
CA GLN A 67 -38.94 20.26 4.16
C GLN A 67 -38.85 21.50 3.25
N ARG A 68 -38.80 21.32 1.92
CA ARG A 68 -38.54 22.38 0.92
C ARG A 68 -37.27 23.18 1.22
N ALA A 69 -36.26 22.50 1.76
CA ALA A 69 -34.98 23.11 2.12
C ALA A 69 -33.94 23.01 0.98
N LEU A 70 -34.23 22.21 -0.05
CA LEU A 70 -33.36 22.02 -1.21
C LEU A 70 -33.64 23.05 -2.31
N ALA A 71 -32.58 23.56 -2.93
CA ALA A 71 -32.66 24.36 -4.14
C ALA A 71 -33.19 23.49 -5.30
N ALA A 72 -34.15 24.01 -6.07
CA ALA A 72 -34.81 23.23 -7.12
C ALA A 72 -33.88 22.92 -8.30
N ASP A 73 -32.88 23.77 -8.53
CA ASP A 73 -31.88 23.65 -9.59
C ASP A 73 -30.61 22.90 -9.15
N GLY A 74 -30.53 22.48 -7.89
CA GLY A 74 -29.36 21.79 -7.35
C GLY A 74 -28.13 22.68 -7.20
N LEU A 75 -28.29 24.00 -7.03
CA LEU A 75 -27.18 24.93 -6.83
C LEU A 75 -27.26 25.63 -5.46
N CYS A 76 -26.12 25.80 -4.79
CA CYS A 76 -26.04 26.67 -3.60
C CYS A 76 -25.80 28.12 -4.04
N LYS A 77 -26.86 28.91 -4.18
CA LYS A 77 -26.82 30.32 -4.62
C LYS A 77 -26.54 31.25 -3.44
N ALA A 78 -25.35 31.12 -2.84
CA ALA A 78 -24.99 31.80 -1.59
C ALA A 78 -25.09 33.33 -1.69
N TYR A 79 -25.90 33.93 -0.82
CA TYR A 79 -26.18 35.38 -0.72
C TYR A 79 -26.79 36.04 -1.97
N ALA A 80 -27.25 35.25 -2.94
CA ALA A 80 -27.86 35.72 -4.18
C ALA A 80 -29.33 36.13 -3.98
N GLY A 81 -29.86 36.96 -4.88
CA GLY A 81 -31.27 37.31 -4.93
C GLY A 81 -32.15 36.11 -5.29
N ALA A 82 -31.63 35.22 -6.14
CA ALA A 82 -32.28 33.98 -6.55
C ALA A 82 -32.08 32.79 -5.58
N ALA A 83 -31.57 33.02 -4.37
CA ALA A 83 -31.39 31.99 -3.34
C ALA A 83 -32.74 31.35 -2.94
N ASP A 84 -32.86 30.02 -3.06
CA ASP A 84 -34.09 29.25 -2.84
C ASP A 84 -33.90 27.97 -2.00
N GLY A 85 -32.68 27.66 -1.57
CA GLY A 85 -32.36 26.46 -0.79
C GLY A 85 -30.90 26.05 -0.87
N THR A 86 -30.57 24.93 -0.23
CA THR A 86 -29.22 24.33 -0.27
C THR A 86 -29.16 23.17 -1.26
N THR A 87 -27.96 22.75 -1.64
CA THR A 87 -27.72 21.48 -2.34
C THR A 87 -26.68 20.67 -1.59
N TRP A 88 -26.94 19.37 -1.41
CA TRP A 88 -26.01 18.48 -0.72
C TRP A 88 -24.88 18.00 -1.62
N SER A 89 -23.72 17.80 -1.02
CA SER A 89 -22.52 17.26 -1.66
C SER A 89 -21.76 16.36 -0.70
N GLU A 90 -20.86 15.56 -1.24
CA GLU A 90 -19.95 14.71 -0.47
C GLU A 90 -18.61 15.41 -0.29
N GLY A 91 -17.89 15.08 0.78
CA GLY A 91 -16.58 15.65 1.01
C GLY A 91 -15.84 14.98 2.15
N ALA A 92 -14.51 14.93 2.02
CA ALA A 92 -13.61 14.51 3.08
C ALA A 92 -12.42 15.47 3.13
N GLY A 93 -12.17 16.06 4.29
CA GLY A 93 -11.00 16.91 4.51
C GLY A 93 -10.38 16.58 5.87
N VAL A 94 -9.05 16.50 5.92
CA VAL A 94 -8.27 16.25 7.13
C VAL A 94 -7.10 17.24 7.18
N LEU A 95 -6.89 17.82 8.34
CA LEU A 95 -5.82 18.74 8.68
C LEU A 95 -4.93 18.08 9.72
N VAL A 96 -3.62 18.26 9.59
CA VAL A 96 -2.65 17.98 10.66
C VAL A 96 -2.43 19.29 11.38
N VAL A 97 -2.71 19.32 12.68
CA VAL A 97 -2.59 20.54 13.50
C VAL A 97 -1.67 20.30 14.67
N GLU A 98 -0.80 21.27 14.93
CA GLU A 98 0.15 21.26 16.03
C GLU A 98 0.37 22.71 16.51
N ARG A 99 1.12 22.89 17.60
CA ARG A 99 1.51 24.23 18.04
C ARG A 99 2.56 24.78 17.09
N LEU A 100 2.46 26.07 16.73
CA LEU A 100 3.40 26.72 15.80
C LEU A 100 4.87 26.53 16.20
N ALA A 101 5.18 26.65 17.49
CA ALA A 101 6.54 26.46 18.00
C ALA A 101 7.06 25.03 17.79
N ASP A 102 6.18 24.02 17.86
CA ASP A 102 6.54 22.62 17.61
C ASP A 102 6.73 22.35 16.12
N ALA A 103 5.83 22.86 15.27
CA ALA A 103 6.00 22.81 13.82
C ALA A 103 7.37 23.38 13.39
N GLN A 104 7.72 24.57 13.90
CA GLN A 104 8.99 25.22 13.62
C GLN A 104 10.19 24.41 14.13
N ARG A 105 10.11 23.90 15.36
CA ARG A 105 11.16 23.06 15.97
C ARG A 105 11.39 21.77 15.20
N LEU A 106 10.34 21.18 14.66
CA LEU A 106 10.38 19.92 13.90
C LEU A 106 10.62 20.13 12.39
N GLY A 107 10.67 21.39 11.91
CA GLY A 107 10.81 21.71 10.49
C GLY A 107 9.58 21.33 9.65
N HIS A 108 8.40 21.25 10.27
CA HIS A 108 7.15 20.98 9.57
C HIS A 108 6.66 22.25 8.84
N PRO A 109 6.15 22.12 7.59
CA PRO A 109 5.67 23.26 6.83
C PRO A 109 4.37 23.79 7.44
N VAL A 110 4.38 25.08 7.75
CA VAL A 110 3.18 25.77 8.26
C VAL A 110 2.39 26.29 7.06
N LEU A 111 1.20 25.75 6.83
CA LEU A 111 0.34 26.18 5.72
C LEU A 111 -0.47 27.45 6.08
N ALA A 112 -0.91 27.55 7.33
CA ALA A 112 -1.58 28.69 7.92
C ALA A 112 -1.58 28.56 9.45
N VAL A 113 -1.94 29.63 10.15
CA VAL A 113 -2.06 29.67 11.62
C VAL A 113 -3.52 29.83 12.01
N VAL A 114 -4.02 28.95 12.88
CA VAL A 114 -5.31 29.14 13.57
C VAL A 114 -5.11 30.15 14.69
N ARG A 115 -5.43 31.42 14.43
CA ARG A 115 -5.20 32.53 15.37
C ARG A 115 -6.21 32.58 16.50
N GLY A 116 -7.45 32.20 16.24
CA GLY A 116 -8.50 32.13 17.24
C GLY A 116 -9.71 31.36 16.74
N SER A 117 -10.51 30.85 17.65
CA SER A 117 -11.76 30.16 17.32
C SER A 117 -12.76 30.26 18.46
N ALA A 118 -14.05 30.18 18.14
CA ALA A 118 -15.12 30.13 19.12
C ALA A 118 -16.28 29.26 18.62
N VAL A 119 -17.01 28.69 19.57
CA VAL A 119 -18.23 27.92 19.34
C VAL A 119 -19.33 28.44 20.26
N ASN A 120 -20.56 28.58 19.75
CA ASN A 120 -21.74 28.90 20.56
C ASN A 120 -23.00 28.16 20.05
N GLN A 121 -24.15 28.51 20.61
CA GLN A 121 -25.44 27.93 20.28
C GLN A 121 -26.52 29.02 20.09
N ASP A 122 -27.49 28.74 19.23
CA ASP A 122 -28.59 29.65 18.91
C ASP A 122 -29.62 29.78 20.03
N GLY A 123 -29.71 28.77 20.90
CA GLY A 123 -30.69 28.73 21.98
C GLY A 123 -32.13 28.65 21.46
N ALA A 124 -33.08 29.28 22.16
CA ALA A 124 -34.46 29.32 21.71
C ALA A 124 -34.63 30.35 20.57
N SER A 125 -35.00 29.87 19.38
CA SER A 125 -35.29 30.67 18.18
C SER A 125 -36.69 30.36 17.64
N ASN A 126 -37.05 30.87 16.45
CA ASN A 126 -38.37 30.67 15.82
C ASN A 126 -38.65 29.23 15.34
N GLY A 127 -37.77 28.28 15.64
CA GLY A 127 -37.88 26.87 15.34
C GLY A 127 -36.50 26.21 15.44
N LEU A 128 -36.44 24.90 15.68
CA LEU A 128 -35.17 24.19 15.89
C LEU A 128 -34.14 24.43 14.77
N THR A 129 -34.63 24.62 13.53
CA THR A 129 -33.82 24.82 12.33
C THR A 129 -33.68 26.28 11.90
N ALA A 130 -34.31 27.22 12.62
CA ALA A 130 -34.25 28.65 12.30
C ALA A 130 -33.06 29.30 13.01
N PRO A 131 -32.12 29.93 12.29
CA PRO A 131 -30.95 30.54 12.89
C PRO A 131 -31.30 31.79 13.73
N ASN A 132 -30.49 32.09 14.75
CA ASN A 132 -30.68 33.23 15.65
C ASN A 132 -29.69 34.37 15.32
N GLY A 133 -30.15 35.47 14.73
CA GLY A 133 -29.26 36.53 14.20
C GLY A 133 -28.22 37.12 15.18
N PRO A 134 -28.55 37.39 16.45
CA PRO A 134 -27.56 37.75 17.46
C PRO A 134 -26.45 36.73 17.73
N SER A 135 -26.68 35.43 17.49
CA SER A 135 -25.75 34.35 17.84
C SER A 135 -24.49 34.32 16.95
N PRO A 136 -24.57 34.42 15.61
CA PRO A 136 -23.41 34.62 14.73
C PRO A 136 -22.56 35.84 15.12
N GLN A 137 -23.18 36.97 15.50
CA GLN A 137 -22.42 38.14 15.95
C GLN A 137 -21.59 37.85 17.21
N ARG A 138 -22.16 37.13 18.18
CA ARG A 138 -21.46 36.78 19.43
C ARG A 138 -20.29 35.82 19.18
N VAL A 139 -20.47 34.81 18.32
CA VAL A 139 -19.37 33.85 18.03
C VAL A 139 -18.24 34.52 17.27
N ILE A 140 -18.54 35.43 16.34
CA ILE A 140 -17.53 36.23 15.63
C ILE A 140 -16.71 37.07 16.62
N ARG A 141 -17.39 37.85 17.49
CA ARG A 141 -16.72 38.67 18.51
C ARG A 141 -15.88 37.83 19.48
N ALA A 142 -16.37 36.65 19.88
CA ALA A 142 -15.63 35.74 20.75
C ALA A 142 -14.36 35.18 20.09
N ALA A 143 -14.44 34.81 18.80
CA ALA A 143 -13.27 34.34 18.05
C ALA A 143 -12.22 35.45 17.87
N LEU A 144 -12.65 36.68 17.57
CA LEU A 144 -11.77 37.87 17.50
C LEU A 144 -11.09 38.15 18.85
N ALA A 145 -11.85 38.09 19.94
CA ALA A 145 -11.29 38.24 21.29
C ALA A 145 -10.27 37.13 21.61
N SER A 146 -10.56 35.87 21.25
CA SER A 146 -9.61 34.76 21.39
C SER A 146 -8.34 34.97 20.56
N ALA A 147 -8.44 35.59 19.39
CA ALA A 147 -7.30 35.90 18.52
C ALA A 147 -6.54 37.18 18.92
N ARG A 148 -7.14 38.00 19.82
CA ARG A 148 -6.70 39.36 20.17
C ARG A 148 -6.61 40.27 18.94
N LEU A 149 -7.64 40.22 18.10
CA LEU A 149 -7.76 41.00 16.86
C LEU A 149 -9.00 41.88 16.87
N GLY A 150 -8.94 43.00 16.14
CA GLY A 150 -10.09 43.85 15.84
C GLY A 150 -10.82 43.43 14.56
N VAL A 151 -12.01 44.00 14.33
CA VAL A 151 -12.81 43.68 13.13
C VAL A 151 -12.14 44.10 11.82
N ALA A 152 -11.33 45.17 11.84
CA ALA A 152 -10.59 45.67 10.67
C ALA A 152 -9.35 44.81 10.30
N ASP A 153 -8.94 43.89 11.18
CA ASP A 153 -7.78 43.03 10.97
C ASP A 153 -8.05 41.85 10.02
N VAL A 154 -9.32 41.50 9.80
CA VAL A 154 -9.72 40.36 8.94
C VAL A 154 -10.11 40.89 7.56
N ASP A 155 -9.65 40.24 6.48
CA ASP A 155 -9.81 40.73 5.11
C ASP A 155 -11.03 40.15 4.42
N VAL A 156 -11.30 38.87 4.70
CA VAL A 156 -12.34 38.08 4.05
C VAL A 156 -13.04 37.18 5.06
N VAL A 157 -14.32 36.93 4.85
CA VAL A 157 -15.08 35.88 5.51
C VAL A 157 -15.54 34.85 4.49
N GLU A 158 -15.08 33.62 4.69
CA GLU A 158 -15.69 32.41 4.13
C GLU A 158 -16.88 32.05 5.00
N GLY A 159 -18.06 32.46 4.58
CA GLY A 159 -19.29 32.29 5.35
C GLY A 159 -19.88 30.88 5.26
N HIS A 160 -20.91 30.63 6.06
CA HIS A 160 -21.69 29.42 5.97
C HIS A 160 -22.47 29.39 4.65
N GLY A 161 -23.11 30.49 4.23
CA GLY A 161 -23.60 30.77 2.86
C GLY A 161 -24.15 29.55 2.14
N THR A 162 -25.35 29.14 2.52
CA THR A 162 -26.00 27.89 2.05
C THR A 162 -26.90 28.11 0.84
N GLY A 163 -27.23 29.36 0.50
CA GLY A 163 -28.26 29.68 -0.48
C GLY A 163 -29.67 29.59 0.09
N THR A 164 -29.83 29.51 1.42
CA THR A 164 -31.16 29.42 2.04
C THR A 164 -31.79 30.82 2.16
N VAL A 165 -33.09 30.91 1.86
CA VAL A 165 -33.84 32.18 1.84
C VAL A 165 -33.75 32.94 3.17
N LEU A 166 -33.73 32.22 4.31
CA LEU A 166 -33.71 32.80 5.64
C LEU A 166 -32.29 32.89 6.24
N GLY A 167 -31.47 31.86 6.04
CA GLY A 167 -30.17 31.74 6.70
C GLY A 167 -29.15 32.74 6.19
N ASP A 168 -29.05 32.88 4.86
CA ASP A 168 -28.06 33.75 4.23
C ASP A 168 -28.24 35.24 4.60
N PRO A 169 -29.47 35.82 4.63
CA PRO A 169 -29.67 37.18 5.12
C PRO A 169 -29.28 37.38 6.59
N ILE A 170 -29.59 36.41 7.45
CA ILE A 170 -29.26 36.48 8.88
C ILE A 170 -27.74 36.46 9.09
N GLU A 171 -27.02 35.62 8.37
CA GLU A 171 -25.56 35.59 8.40
C GLU A 171 -24.95 36.89 7.87
N ALA A 172 -25.40 37.37 6.71
CA ALA A 172 -24.87 38.59 6.11
C ALA A 172 -25.08 39.82 7.02
N GLN A 173 -26.25 39.95 7.66
CA GLN A 173 -26.51 41.00 8.64
C GLN A 173 -25.59 40.90 9.85
N ALA A 174 -25.29 39.69 10.34
CA ALA A 174 -24.36 39.51 11.44
C ALA A 174 -22.92 39.92 11.07
N ILE A 175 -22.50 39.63 9.85
CA ILE A 175 -21.18 40.04 9.31
C ILE A 175 -21.15 41.57 9.15
N LEU A 176 -22.18 42.20 8.58
CA LEU A 176 -22.31 43.66 8.50
C LEU A 176 -22.24 44.33 9.87
N ALA A 177 -22.94 43.79 10.87
CA ALA A 177 -22.97 44.32 12.25
C ALA A 177 -21.68 44.05 13.05
N THR A 178 -20.74 43.29 12.50
CA THR A 178 -19.45 42.99 13.13
C THR A 178 -18.32 43.46 12.22
N TYR A 179 -17.91 42.63 11.26
CA TYR A 179 -16.86 42.93 10.31
C TYR A 179 -17.16 44.10 9.37
N GLY A 180 -18.41 44.50 9.15
CA GLY A 180 -18.75 45.64 8.31
C GLY A 180 -18.51 47.02 8.95
N GLN A 181 -18.12 47.07 10.22
CA GLN A 181 -17.99 48.32 10.98
C GLN A 181 -16.52 48.78 11.11
N ASP A 182 -16.31 50.09 11.20
CA ASP A 182 -15.00 50.73 11.43
C ASP A 182 -13.91 50.38 10.38
N ARG A 183 -14.27 50.41 9.08
CA ARG A 183 -13.35 50.04 7.98
C ARG A 183 -13.23 51.09 6.90
N ALA A 184 -12.01 51.24 6.38
CA ALA A 184 -11.72 51.99 5.16
C ALA A 184 -11.94 51.15 3.90
N GLU A 185 -11.49 49.89 3.94
CA GLU A 185 -11.66 48.92 2.84
C GLU A 185 -12.75 47.90 3.20
N PRO A 186 -13.62 47.52 2.25
CA PRO A 186 -14.68 46.57 2.54
C PRO A 186 -14.12 45.19 2.91
N LEU A 187 -14.80 44.51 3.82
CA LEU A 187 -14.60 43.08 4.04
C LEU A 187 -15.15 42.30 2.84
N TRP A 188 -14.39 41.34 2.33
CA TRP A 188 -14.88 40.42 1.31
C TRP A 188 -15.70 39.29 1.92
N LEU A 189 -16.83 38.94 1.31
CA LEU A 189 -17.69 37.81 1.73
C LEU A 189 -17.81 36.80 0.61
N GLY A 190 -17.65 35.52 0.90
CA GLY A 190 -17.91 34.43 -0.05
C GLY A 190 -18.30 33.12 0.63
N SER A 191 -18.54 32.09 -0.17
CA SER A 191 -18.80 30.71 0.26
C SER A 191 -18.28 29.72 -0.79
N ILE A 192 -17.66 28.62 -0.36
CA ILE A 192 -17.22 27.49 -1.19
C ILE A 192 -18.39 26.62 -1.63
N LYS A 193 -19.51 26.70 -0.90
CA LYS A 193 -20.68 25.86 -1.19
C LYS A 193 -21.28 26.18 -2.56
N SER A 194 -21.10 27.41 -3.05
CA SER A 194 -21.44 27.75 -4.44
C SER A 194 -20.64 26.98 -5.48
N ASN A 195 -19.44 26.48 -5.14
CA ASN A 195 -18.55 25.81 -6.08
C ASN A 195 -18.70 24.29 -6.04
N ILE A 196 -18.93 23.72 -4.86
CA ILE A 196 -18.91 22.27 -4.65
C ILE A 196 -20.19 21.71 -4.02
N GLY A 197 -21.19 22.55 -3.74
CA GLY A 197 -22.35 22.20 -2.93
C GLY A 197 -22.03 22.14 -1.42
N HIS A 198 -23.05 21.85 -0.61
CA HIS A 198 -22.91 21.77 0.83
C HIS A 198 -22.45 20.36 1.27
N THR A 199 -21.18 20.24 1.68
CA THR A 199 -20.57 18.97 2.12
C THR A 199 -20.88 18.57 3.56
N SER A 200 -22.03 19.01 4.11
CA SER A 200 -22.51 18.73 5.47
C SER A 200 -21.41 18.85 6.54
N ALA A 201 -21.06 17.78 7.26
CA ALA A 201 -20.06 17.78 8.32
C ALA A 201 -18.65 18.19 7.85
N ALA A 202 -18.34 18.02 6.55
CA ALA A 202 -17.08 18.44 5.93
C ALA A 202 -17.09 19.90 5.44
N ALA A 203 -18.19 20.64 5.60
CA ALA A 203 -18.31 22.00 5.07
C ALA A 203 -17.32 23.00 5.69
N GLY A 204 -17.10 22.89 7.01
CA GLY A 204 -16.15 23.72 7.73
C GLY A 204 -14.71 23.55 7.22
N VAL A 205 -14.24 22.30 7.18
CA VAL A 205 -12.89 21.99 6.68
C VAL A 205 -12.71 22.33 5.21
N ALA A 206 -13.74 22.22 4.38
CA ALA A 206 -13.69 22.67 2.99
C ALA A 206 -13.44 24.18 2.89
N GLY A 207 -14.13 24.98 3.70
CA GLY A 207 -13.90 26.43 3.79
C GLY A 207 -12.50 26.79 4.30
N LEU A 208 -11.99 26.06 5.30
CA LEU A 208 -10.61 26.23 5.78
C LEU A 208 -9.59 25.95 4.67
N ILE A 209 -9.73 24.83 3.96
CA ILE A 209 -8.83 24.46 2.86
C ILE A 209 -8.83 25.53 1.76
N LYS A 210 -10.02 26.01 1.34
CA LYS A 210 -10.15 27.11 0.36
C LYS A 210 -9.38 28.35 0.80
N MET A 211 -9.51 28.75 2.07
CA MET A 211 -8.85 29.96 2.58
C MET A 211 -7.34 29.79 2.74
N VAL A 212 -6.85 28.60 3.12
CA VAL A 212 -5.41 28.31 3.14
C VAL A 212 -4.82 28.41 1.72
N LEU A 213 -5.46 27.79 0.73
CA LEU A 213 -5.03 27.89 -0.67
C LEU A 213 -5.10 29.33 -1.19
N ALA A 214 -6.15 30.08 -0.84
CA ALA A 214 -6.28 31.50 -1.18
C ALA A 214 -5.13 32.35 -0.62
N MET A 215 -4.69 32.09 0.61
CA MET A 215 -3.54 32.77 1.23
C MET A 215 -2.23 32.44 0.53
N GLN A 216 -2.02 31.17 0.18
CA GLN A 216 -0.81 30.70 -0.52
C GLN A 216 -0.69 31.27 -1.93
N HIS A 217 -1.80 31.31 -2.67
CA HIS A 217 -1.82 31.87 -4.03
C HIS A 217 -1.99 33.39 -4.06
N GLY A 218 -2.31 34.03 -2.94
CA GLY A 218 -2.56 35.48 -2.89
C GLY A 218 -3.75 35.92 -3.74
N VAL A 219 -4.80 35.09 -3.80
CA VAL A 219 -6.00 35.32 -4.62
C VAL A 219 -7.24 34.97 -3.81
N LEU A 220 -8.26 35.84 -3.86
CA LEU A 220 -9.59 35.58 -3.33
C LEU A 220 -10.47 34.97 -4.44
N PRO A 221 -10.83 33.67 -4.36
CA PRO A 221 -11.61 32.99 -5.40
C PRO A 221 -13.10 33.33 -5.32
N GLN A 222 -13.72 33.58 -6.49
CA GLN A 222 -15.12 34.00 -6.61
C GLN A 222 -16.16 33.02 -6.02
N THR A 223 -17.25 33.58 -5.51
CA THR A 223 -18.51 32.90 -5.21
C THR A 223 -19.38 32.84 -6.46
N LEU A 224 -19.82 31.63 -6.81
CA LEU A 224 -20.58 31.36 -8.03
C LEU A 224 -22.08 31.56 -7.82
N HIS A 225 -22.81 31.67 -8.94
CA HIS A 225 -24.28 31.70 -8.99
C HIS A 225 -24.93 32.91 -8.29
N VAL A 226 -24.19 34.02 -8.18
CA VAL A 226 -24.73 35.30 -7.73
C VAL A 226 -25.26 36.06 -8.94
N ASP A 227 -26.57 36.27 -9.01
CA ASP A 227 -27.21 37.16 -9.97
C ASP A 227 -27.13 38.62 -9.50
N VAL A 228 -27.67 38.88 -8.32
CA VAL A 228 -27.55 40.13 -7.56
C VAL A 228 -27.41 39.77 -6.07
N PRO A 229 -26.79 40.62 -5.24
CA PRO A 229 -26.84 40.41 -3.79
C PRO A 229 -28.30 40.38 -3.29
N THR A 230 -28.59 39.52 -2.29
CA THR A 230 -29.96 39.36 -1.80
C THR A 230 -30.58 40.68 -1.34
N PRO A 231 -31.81 41.01 -1.77
CA PRO A 231 -32.49 42.26 -1.39
C PRO A 231 -33.02 42.23 0.06
N GLN A 232 -32.94 41.09 0.74
CA GLN A 232 -33.35 40.95 2.15
C GLN A 232 -32.32 41.52 3.14
N VAL A 233 -31.17 41.99 2.63
CA VAL A 233 -30.08 42.56 3.42
C VAL A 233 -29.85 44.00 2.97
N ASP A 234 -29.76 44.91 3.94
CA ASP A 234 -29.26 46.26 3.69
C ASP A 234 -27.73 46.25 3.66
N TRP A 235 -27.17 46.02 2.47
CA TRP A 235 -25.72 46.01 2.25
C TRP A 235 -25.05 47.37 2.49
N SER A 236 -25.82 48.47 2.57
CA SER A 236 -25.28 49.79 2.87
C SER A 236 -25.03 50.04 4.37
N ALA A 237 -25.51 49.14 5.24
CA ALA A 237 -25.36 49.24 6.69
C ALA A 237 -23.92 48.99 7.21
N GLY A 238 -22.99 48.58 6.34
CA GLY A 238 -21.59 48.36 6.66
C GLY A 238 -20.75 48.11 5.42
N ALA A 239 -19.42 48.22 5.55
CA ALA A 239 -18.47 48.01 4.46
C ALA A 239 -18.20 46.51 4.23
N VAL A 240 -19.15 45.80 3.62
CA VAL A 240 -19.01 44.39 3.19
C VAL A 240 -19.30 44.30 1.70
N SER A 241 -18.48 43.56 0.95
CA SER A 241 -18.65 43.33 -0.47
C SER A 241 -18.66 41.83 -0.79
N LEU A 242 -19.68 41.38 -1.52
CA LEU A 242 -19.81 40.00 -1.97
C LEU A 242 -18.78 39.72 -3.08
N LEU A 243 -18.07 38.59 -2.96
CA LEU A 243 -16.94 38.24 -3.81
C LEU A 243 -17.41 37.57 -5.11
N THR A 244 -18.04 38.34 -6.00
CA THR A 244 -18.63 37.83 -7.26
C THR A 244 -17.62 37.56 -8.37
N GLU A 245 -16.37 38.02 -8.21
CA GLU A 245 -15.27 37.85 -9.15
C GLU A 245 -13.97 37.52 -8.42
N SER A 246 -13.09 36.75 -9.07
CA SER A 246 -11.78 36.42 -8.54
C SER A 246 -10.91 37.67 -8.50
N ARG A 247 -10.17 37.89 -7.41
CA ARG A 247 -9.33 39.08 -7.26
C ARG A 247 -8.02 38.82 -6.51
N PRO A 248 -6.96 39.61 -6.77
CA PRO A 248 -5.74 39.56 -5.98
C PRO A 248 -6.03 39.84 -4.49
N TRP A 249 -5.32 39.14 -3.61
CA TRP A 249 -5.26 39.42 -2.18
C TRP A 249 -3.90 40.05 -1.86
N PRO A 250 -3.78 41.38 -1.93
CA PRO A 250 -2.48 42.05 -1.86
C PRO A 250 -1.81 41.85 -0.51
N ASP A 251 -0.47 41.87 -0.51
CA ASP A 251 0.31 42.06 0.71
C ASP A 251 0.26 43.54 1.08
N VAL A 252 -0.17 43.82 2.31
CA VAL A 252 -0.38 45.18 2.84
C VAL A 252 0.51 45.45 4.06
N GLY A 253 1.62 44.72 4.21
CA GLY A 253 2.54 44.86 5.34
C GLY A 253 2.03 44.25 6.65
N ARG A 254 0.99 43.41 6.57
CA ARG A 254 0.51 42.53 7.64
C ARG A 254 0.05 41.18 7.06
N PRO A 255 0.05 40.10 7.84
CA PRO A 255 -0.45 38.80 7.38
C PRO A 255 -1.88 38.88 6.83
N ARG A 256 -2.14 38.15 5.75
CA ARG A 256 -3.51 37.92 5.24
C ARG A 256 -4.33 37.16 6.28
N ARG A 257 -5.58 37.57 6.51
CA ARG A 257 -6.46 36.97 7.54
C ARG A 257 -7.86 36.69 7.03
N ALA A 258 -8.36 35.48 7.30
CA ALA A 258 -9.72 35.06 6.95
C ALA A 258 -10.51 34.64 8.18
N GLY A 259 -11.79 35.02 8.25
CA GLY A 259 -12.77 34.35 9.10
C GLY A 259 -13.43 33.20 8.34
N VAL A 260 -13.68 32.07 8.99
CA VAL A 260 -14.39 30.91 8.43
C VAL A 260 -15.54 30.52 9.34
N SER A 261 -16.76 30.57 8.82
CA SER A 261 -18.00 30.27 9.56
C SER A 261 -18.61 28.95 9.14
N SER A 262 -19.13 28.19 10.12
CA SER A 262 -20.04 27.07 9.82
C SER A 262 -21.09 26.93 10.91
N PHE A 263 -22.36 26.85 10.50
CA PHE A 263 -23.52 26.85 11.39
C PHE A 263 -24.30 25.55 11.21
N GLY A 264 -24.48 24.80 12.29
CA GLY A 264 -25.21 23.54 12.28
C GLY A 264 -26.71 23.79 12.26
N ILE A 265 -27.47 22.92 11.58
CA ILE A 265 -28.93 23.03 11.48
C ILE A 265 -29.65 23.03 12.85
N SER A 266 -29.02 22.51 13.90
CA SER A 266 -29.53 22.52 15.28
C SER A 266 -29.10 23.76 16.09
N GLY A 267 -28.48 24.76 15.44
CA GLY A 267 -28.07 26.02 16.04
C GLY A 267 -26.63 26.11 16.56
N THR A 268 -25.82 25.04 16.44
CA THR A 268 -24.41 25.08 16.88
C THR A 268 -23.56 25.87 15.88
N ASN A 269 -23.05 27.02 16.28
CA ASN A 269 -22.24 27.88 15.43
C ASN A 269 -20.75 27.78 15.78
N ALA A 270 -19.90 27.73 14.77
CA ALA A 270 -18.46 27.81 14.93
C ALA A 270 -17.86 28.87 14.01
N HIS A 271 -16.89 29.63 14.52
CA HIS A 271 -16.13 30.60 13.75
C HIS A 271 -14.63 30.46 14.05
N VAL A 272 -13.81 30.42 13.01
CA VAL A 272 -12.35 30.27 13.08
C VAL A 272 -11.68 31.42 12.35
N ILE A 273 -10.62 31.98 12.93
CA ILE A 273 -9.78 32.98 12.29
C ILE A 273 -8.47 32.32 11.87
N LEU A 274 -8.24 32.30 10.56
CA LEU A 274 -6.98 31.88 9.94
C LEU A 274 -6.10 33.08 9.65
N GLU A 275 -4.79 32.89 9.76
CA GLU A 275 -3.77 33.85 9.37
C GLU A 275 -2.72 33.17 8.50
N GLN A 276 -2.20 33.92 7.54
CA GLN A 276 -1.09 33.53 6.68
C GLN A 276 0.09 33.00 7.52
N ALA A 277 0.69 31.91 7.05
CA ALA A 277 1.89 31.37 7.67
C ALA A 277 3.03 32.40 7.69
N PRO A 278 3.91 32.39 8.71
CA PRO A 278 5.10 33.24 8.72
C PRO A 278 5.95 32.96 7.47
N THR A 279 6.38 34.01 6.78
CA THR A 279 7.33 33.88 5.66
C THR A 279 8.65 33.36 6.23
N ALA A 280 9.09 32.18 5.77
CA ALA A 280 10.45 31.75 6.03
C ALA A 280 11.38 32.59 5.16
N GLU A 281 12.30 33.34 5.78
CA GLU A 281 13.42 33.96 5.08
C GLU A 281 14.32 32.84 4.55
N HIS A 282 14.07 32.39 3.33
CA HIS A 282 15.02 31.57 2.58
C HIS A 282 15.77 32.49 1.63
N ASP A 283 17.08 32.60 1.81
CA ASP A 283 17.98 33.15 0.79
C ASP A 283 17.87 32.26 -0.45
N LEU A 284 17.09 32.71 -1.42
CA LEU A 284 16.95 32.09 -2.74
C LEU A 284 18.18 32.40 -3.59
N ALA A 285 19.35 31.88 -3.18
CA ALA A 285 20.38 31.61 -4.15
C ALA A 285 20.06 30.23 -4.72
N GLU A 286 19.69 30.15 -6.00
CA GLU A 286 19.67 28.87 -6.71
C GLU A 286 21.11 28.34 -6.73
N PRO A 287 21.41 27.23 -6.03
CA PRO A 287 22.70 26.60 -6.20
C PRO A 287 22.79 26.11 -7.65
N ASP A 288 23.83 26.53 -8.38
CA ASP A 288 24.18 25.93 -9.67
C ASP A 288 24.66 24.49 -9.39
N ARG A 289 23.72 23.55 -9.40
CA ARG A 289 23.97 22.13 -9.14
C ARG A 289 24.34 21.47 -10.45
N GLY A 290 25.61 21.10 -10.60
CA GLY A 290 26.01 20.16 -11.65
C GLY A 290 25.30 18.81 -11.52
N ALA A 291 25.30 18.01 -12.60
CA ALA A 291 24.72 16.67 -12.59
C ALA A 291 25.28 15.82 -11.44
N SER A 292 24.40 15.28 -10.60
CA SER A 292 24.74 14.52 -9.40
C SER A 292 23.93 13.24 -9.36
N THR A 293 24.58 12.09 -9.14
CA THR A 293 23.87 10.81 -8.97
C THR A 293 23.02 10.86 -7.69
N VAL A 294 21.69 10.71 -7.80
CA VAL A 294 20.77 10.72 -6.65
C VAL A 294 19.85 9.49 -6.60
N PRO A 295 19.44 9.06 -5.40
CA PRO A 295 18.45 7.99 -5.23
C PRO A 295 17.01 8.54 -5.14
N TRP A 296 16.09 7.99 -5.93
CA TRP A 296 14.64 8.13 -5.70
C TRP A 296 14.11 6.90 -4.97
N VAL A 297 13.79 7.10 -3.69
CA VAL A 297 13.38 6.04 -2.76
C VAL A 297 11.86 5.94 -2.70
N LEU A 298 11.31 4.76 -2.97
CA LEU A 298 9.87 4.49 -2.95
C LEU A 298 9.57 3.35 -2.00
N SER A 299 8.39 3.39 -1.36
CA SER A 299 7.88 2.24 -0.64
C SER A 299 6.34 2.18 -0.64
N ALA A 300 5.81 0.96 -0.50
CA ALA A 300 4.38 0.70 -0.42
C ALA A 300 4.02 -0.56 0.38
N ARG A 301 2.73 -0.69 0.73
CA ARG A 301 2.16 -1.84 1.46
C ARG A 301 1.97 -3.10 0.61
N SER A 302 2.14 -3.01 -0.70
CA SER A 302 2.03 -4.15 -1.61
C SER A 302 2.80 -3.88 -2.89
N ALA A 303 3.22 -4.93 -3.60
CA ALA A 303 3.89 -4.78 -4.89
C ALA A 303 3.06 -3.98 -5.92
N PRO A 304 1.72 -4.20 -6.06
CA PRO A 304 0.92 -3.36 -6.95
C PRO A 304 0.81 -1.91 -6.48
N ALA A 305 0.81 -1.65 -5.18
CA ALA A 305 0.83 -0.28 -4.66
C ALA A 305 2.17 0.42 -4.93
N LEU A 306 3.28 -0.32 -4.93
CA LEU A 306 4.61 0.20 -5.29
C LEU A 306 4.65 0.62 -6.77
N ALA A 307 4.12 -0.22 -7.66
CA ALA A 307 3.98 0.12 -9.08
C ALA A 307 3.08 1.35 -9.28
N ASN A 308 1.93 1.42 -8.58
CA ASN A 308 1.06 2.59 -8.63
C ASN A 308 1.75 3.86 -8.10
N GLN A 309 2.59 3.73 -7.06
CA GLN A 309 3.36 4.85 -6.52
C GLN A 309 4.41 5.34 -7.52
N ALA A 310 5.14 4.42 -8.17
CA ALA A 310 6.10 4.74 -9.22
C ALA A 310 5.41 5.44 -10.41
N GLN A 311 4.26 4.93 -10.86
CA GLN A 311 3.49 5.55 -11.95
C GLN A 311 3.03 6.97 -11.60
N ARG A 312 2.55 7.20 -10.36
CA ARG A 312 2.14 8.55 -9.93
C ARG A 312 3.32 9.52 -9.87
N LEU A 313 4.48 9.06 -9.40
CA LEU A 313 5.69 9.88 -9.38
C LEU A 313 6.18 10.18 -10.80
N LEU A 314 6.14 9.20 -11.70
CA LEU A 314 6.50 9.37 -13.11
C LEU A 314 5.64 10.45 -13.75
N SER A 315 4.31 10.34 -13.66
CA SER A 315 3.39 11.34 -14.22
C SER A 315 3.55 12.72 -13.57
N TRP A 316 3.80 12.77 -12.26
CA TRP A 316 4.07 14.04 -11.57
C TRP A 316 5.35 14.70 -12.08
N ALA A 317 6.43 13.94 -12.26
CA ALA A 317 7.67 14.45 -12.82
C ALA A 317 7.46 14.94 -14.26
N GLU A 318 6.70 14.21 -15.09
CA GLU A 318 6.36 14.64 -16.46
C GLU A 318 5.59 15.97 -16.49
N GLU A 319 4.65 16.16 -15.57
CA GLU A 319 3.85 17.39 -15.45
C GLU A 319 4.66 18.59 -14.92
N HIS A 320 5.77 18.35 -14.21
CA HIS A 320 6.60 19.40 -13.59
C HIS A 320 8.08 19.26 -14.02
N PRO A 321 8.42 19.61 -15.28
CA PRO A 321 9.76 19.46 -15.83
C PRO A 321 10.82 20.35 -15.16
N ASP A 322 10.38 21.39 -14.47
CA ASP A 322 11.16 22.37 -13.73
C ASP A 322 11.67 21.87 -12.37
N LEU A 323 11.11 20.78 -11.83
CA LEU A 323 11.59 20.22 -10.56
C LEU A 323 13.01 19.64 -10.68
N ASP A 324 13.87 20.01 -9.74
CA ASP A 324 15.22 19.45 -9.61
C ASP A 324 15.14 17.99 -9.10
N PRO A 325 15.76 17.01 -9.79
CA PRO A 325 15.82 15.63 -9.33
C PRO A 325 16.37 15.42 -7.91
N VAL A 326 17.28 16.28 -7.46
CA VAL A 326 17.87 16.30 -6.11
C VAL A 326 16.78 16.61 -5.08
N ASP A 327 15.95 17.63 -5.34
CA ASP A 327 14.87 18.05 -4.43
C ASP A 327 13.75 16.99 -4.37
N VAL A 328 13.44 16.36 -5.52
CA VAL A 328 12.50 15.23 -5.57
C VAL A 328 13.02 14.06 -4.74
N GLY A 329 14.29 13.66 -4.94
CA GLY A 329 14.91 12.56 -4.21
C GLY A 329 14.97 12.80 -2.70
N TRP A 330 15.40 14.00 -2.30
CA TRP A 330 15.43 14.38 -0.89
C TRP A 330 14.03 14.39 -0.28
N SER A 331 13.03 14.91 -1.00
CA SER A 331 11.65 14.97 -0.52
C SER A 331 11.04 13.57 -0.36
N LEU A 332 11.41 12.62 -1.24
CA LEU A 332 11.04 11.22 -1.09
C LEU A 332 11.66 10.60 0.17
N ALA A 333 12.94 10.89 0.44
CA ALA A 333 13.65 10.40 1.62
C ALA A 333 13.14 11.02 2.94
N ALA A 334 12.85 12.32 2.94
CA ALA A 334 12.58 13.09 4.15
C ALA A 334 11.10 13.15 4.55
N THR A 335 10.17 13.02 3.59
CA THR A 335 8.75 13.34 3.82
C THR A 335 7.80 12.14 3.69
N ARG A 336 8.30 10.97 3.28
CA ARG A 336 7.46 9.80 3.01
C ARG A 336 7.63 8.73 4.09
N SER A 337 6.51 8.11 4.46
CA SER A 337 6.53 6.92 5.32
C SER A 337 7.20 5.75 4.59
N LEU A 338 7.90 4.91 5.36
CA LEU A 338 8.55 3.71 4.87
C LEU A 338 7.67 2.48 5.08
N PHE A 339 7.52 1.69 4.02
CA PHE A 339 6.76 0.43 4.00
C PHE A 339 7.62 -0.74 3.54
N GLU A 340 7.02 -1.93 3.52
CA GLU A 340 7.71 -3.19 3.32
C GLU A 340 8.07 -3.49 1.86
N HIS A 341 7.29 -3.07 0.87
CA HIS A 341 7.70 -3.18 -0.54
C HIS A 341 8.47 -1.94 -0.91
N ARG A 342 9.71 -2.08 -1.37
CA ARG A 342 10.65 -0.97 -1.53
C ARG A 342 11.27 -0.97 -2.92
N ALA A 343 11.50 0.22 -3.45
CA ALA A 343 12.29 0.44 -4.65
C ALA A 343 13.25 1.61 -4.46
N VAL A 344 14.43 1.53 -5.07
CA VAL A 344 15.39 2.63 -5.18
C VAL A 344 15.78 2.74 -6.63
N VAL A 345 15.55 3.91 -7.22
CA VAL A 345 15.98 4.25 -8.57
C VAL A 345 17.15 5.21 -8.47
N VAL A 346 18.30 4.87 -9.06
CA VAL A 346 19.52 5.67 -9.03
C VAL A 346 19.77 6.23 -10.43
N GLY A 347 20.00 7.54 -10.52
CA GLY A 347 20.28 8.21 -11.78
C GLY A 347 20.99 9.54 -11.59
N THR A 348 21.70 9.96 -12.64
CA THR A 348 22.45 11.23 -12.71
C THR A 348 21.64 12.38 -13.32
N ASP A 349 20.58 12.03 -14.03
CA ASP A 349 19.67 12.96 -14.67
C ASP A 349 18.22 12.48 -14.59
N ARG A 350 17.31 13.38 -14.95
CA ARG A 350 15.87 13.14 -14.95
C ARG A 350 15.45 12.00 -15.88
N VAL A 351 16.11 11.82 -17.02
CA VAL A 351 15.75 10.78 -18.01
C VAL A 351 16.00 9.40 -17.41
N GLN A 352 17.19 9.17 -16.85
CA GLN A 352 17.54 7.92 -16.19
C GLN A 352 16.60 7.58 -15.02
N LEU A 353 16.23 8.59 -14.22
CA LEU A 353 15.33 8.42 -13.08
C LEU A 353 13.91 8.07 -13.54
N MET A 354 13.41 8.73 -14.59
CA MET A 354 12.10 8.44 -15.16
C MET A 354 12.04 7.06 -15.83
N ASP A 355 13.08 6.68 -16.58
CA ASP A 355 13.21 5.34 -17.17
C ASP A 355 13.24 4.26 -16.09
N GLY A 356 13.93 4.52 -14.98
CA GLY A 356 13.94 3.62 -13.82
C GLY A 356 12.55 3.49 -13.16
N LEU A 357 11.79 4.58 -13.02
CA LEU A 357 10.41 4.51 -12.56
C LEU A 357 9.52 3.70 -13.51
N ALA A 358 9.66 3.90 -14.83
CA ALA A 358 8.94 3.12 -15.83
C ALA A 358 9.27 1.61 -15.71
N GLY A 359 10.53 1.26 -15.46
CA GLY A 359 10.94 -0.11 -15.16
C GLY A 359 10.31 -0.69 -13.88
N VAL A 360 10.12 0.12 -12.84
CA VAL A 360 9.37 -0.29 -11.63
C VAL A 360 7.90 -0.55 -11.94
N VAL A 361 7.27 0.29 -12.77
CA VAL A 361 5.88 0.12 -13.20
C VAL A 361 5.70 -1.16 -14.01
N ALA A 362 6.60 -1.43 -14.95
CA ALA A 362 6.53 -2.60 -15.83
C ALA A 362 6.91 -3.92 -15.13
N GLY A 363 7.62 -3.86 -13.99
CA GLY A 363 8.23 -5.04 -13.39
C GLY A 363 9.51 -5.51 -14.10
N GLU A 364 10.07 -4.66 -14.98
CA GLU A 364 11.27 -4.91 -15.78
C GLU A 364 12.36 -3.92 -15.34
N HIS A 365 13.19 -4.34 -14.40
CA HIS A 365 14.12 -3.43 -13.72
C HIS A 365 15.48 -3.38 -14.43
N GLY A 366 15.91 -2.17 -14.83
CA GLY A 366 17.25 -1.94 -15.38
C GLY A 366 18.34 -1.88 -14.30
N ALA A 367 19.60 -1.76 -14.72
CA ALA A 367 20.77 -1.80 -13.81
C ALA A 367 20.84 -0.67 -12.76
N GLY A 368 20.03 0.40 -12.91
CA GLY A 368 19.89 1.50 -11.97
C GLY A 368 18.72 1.37 -10.99
N VAL A 369 18.03 0.22 -10.97
CA VAL A 369 16.83 0.01 -10.16
C VAL A 369 17.01 -1.19 -9.24
N VAL A 370 16.78 -0.98 -7.94
CA VAL A 370 16.70 -2.04 -6.95
C VAL A 370 15.27 -2.14 -6.45
N VAL A 371 14.68 -3.33 -6.49
CA VAL A 371 13.35 -3.61 -5.94
C VAL A 371 13.43 -4.80 -4.99
N GLY A 372 12.77 -4.69 -3.85
CA GLY A 372 12.73 -5.78 -2.89
C GLY A 372 11.60 -5.64 -1.89
N ARG A 373 11.62 -6.53 -0.90
CA ARG A 373 10.68 -6.54 0.20
C ARG A 373 11.44 -6.66 1.50
N ALA A 374 11.21 -5.70 2.39
CA ALA A 374 11.76 -5.70 3.72
C ALA A 374 11.39 -6.98 4.48
N ARG A 375 12.39 -7.71 4.95
CA ARG A 375 12.26 -8.92 5.78
C ARG A 375 12.66 -8.58 7.23
N SER A 376 12.38 -9.47 8.18
CA SER A 376 12.90 -9.33 9.55
C SER A 376 14.42 -9.24 9.52
N THR A 377 14.99 -8.17 10.09
CA THR A 377 16.43 -7.89 10.04
C THR A 377 17.19 -8.76 11.05
N GLY A 378 18.22 -9.48 10.57
CA GLY A 378 19.25 -10.06 11.42
C GLY A 378 20.51 -9.18 11.44
N LYS A 379 21.65 -9.76 11.83
CA LYS A 379 22.90 -9.00 12.00
C LYS A 379 23.49 -8.54 10.66
N THR A 380 24.09 -7.36 10.66
CA THR A 380 24.87 -6.83 9.52
C THR A 380 26.36 -7.08 9.74
N VAL A 381 27.02 -7.67 8.75
CA VAL A 381 28.45 -7.99 8.80
C VAL A 381 29.20 -7.09 7.85
N PHE A 382 30.21 -6.36 8.32
CA PHE A 382 31.14 -5.67 7.42
C PHE A 382 32.32 -6.58 7.10
N VAL A 383 32.64 -6.66 5.82
CA VAL A 383 33.66 -7.52 5.23
C VAL A 383 34.70 -6.62 4.57
N PHE A 384 35.94 -6.65 5.07
CA PHE A 384 37.03 -5.80 4.59
C PHE A 384 37.96 -6.57 3.64
N PRO A 385 38.13 -6.16 2.38
CA PRO A 385 38.95 -6.87 1.41
C PRO A 385 40.46 -6.82 1.71
N GLY A 386 41.17 -7.73 1.07
CA GLY A 386 42.62 -7.82 1.14
C GLY A 386 43.33 -7.15 -0.03
N GLN A 387 44.67 -7.29 -0.07
CA GLN A 387 45.50 -6.84 -1.19
C GLN A 387 45.07 -7.52 -2.50
N GLY A 388 44.96 -6.72 -3.56
CA GLY A 388 44.45 -7.13 -4.88
C GLY A 388 43.17 -6.39 -5.28
N ALA A 389 42.49 -5.72 -4.34
CA ALA A 389 41.27 -4.94 -4.62
C ALA A 389 41.55 -3.49 -5.06
N GLN A 390 42.78 -2.99 -4.84
CA GLN A 390 43.14 -1.60 -5.15
C GLN A 390 43.16 -1.31 -6.66
N TYR A 391 42.78 -0.09 -7.03
CA TYR A 391 42.95 0.45 -8.39
C TYR A 391 43.15 1.97 -8.32
N LEU A 392 43.76 2.54 -9.36
CA LEU A 392 43.99 3.98 -9.45
C LEU A 392 42.68 4.76 -9.41
N GLY A 393 42.64 5.82 -8.60
CA GLY A 393 41.47 6.69 -8.48
C GLY A 393 40.43 6.23 -7.46
N MET A 394 40.58 5.06 -6.83
CA MET A 394 39.59 4.55 -5.88
C MET A 394 39.29 5.54 -4.74
N GLY A 395 38.00 5.70 -4.45
CA GLY A 395 37.46 6.58 -3.40
C GLY A 395 37.50 8.07 -3.74
N ARG A 396 37.98 8.47 -4.92
CA ARG A 396 38.14 9.89 -5.27
C ARG A 396 36.78 10.59 -5.44
N VAL A 397 35.83 9.94 -6.10
CA VAL A 397 34.52 10.53 -6.34
C VAL A 397 33.74 10.64 -5.03
N LEU A 398 33.86 9.64 -4.15
CA LEU A 398 33.28 9.72 -2.81
C LEU A 398 33.93 10.81 -1.94
N TYR A 399 35.24 11.01 -2.05
CA TYR A 399 35.97 12.09 -1.36
C TYR A 399 35.43 13.46 -1.72
N GLU A 400 35.18 13.70 -3.01
CA GLU A 400 34.66 14.98 -3.50
C GLU A 400 33.19 15.20 -3.10
N ARG A 401 32.41 14.12 -2.93
CA ARG A 401 30.96 14.17 -2.67
C ARG A 401 30.58 14.17 -1.20
N PHE A 402 31.21 13.33 -0.38
CA PHE A 402 30.77 13.05 0.98
C PHE A 402 31.79 13.54 2.01
N SER A 403 31.35 14.46 2.88
CA SER A 403 32.21 15.05 3.91
C SER A 403 32.71 14.05 4.95
N ALA A 404 31.89 13.05 5.34
CA ALA A 404 32.36 12.00 6.25
C ALA A 404 33.44 11.12 5.61
N PHE A 405 33.32 10.82 4.31
CA PHE A 405 34.35 10.07 3.60
C PHE A 405 35.65 10.87 3.56
N SER A 406 35.60 12.13 3.11
CA SER A 406 36.81 12.95 3.00
C SER A 406 37.46 13.21 4.35
N THR A 407 36.68 13.51 5.38
CA THR A 407 37.20 13.72 6.75
C THR A 407 37.92 12.47 7.28
N ALA A 408 37.30 11.29 7.13
CA ALA A 408 37.90 10.04 7.59
C ALA A 408 39.11 9.63 6.76
N PHE A 409 39.06 9.82 5.44
CA PHE A 409 40.18 9.58 4.54
C PHE A 409 41.37 10.49 4.85
N ASP A 410 41.12 11.78 5.09
CA ASP A 410 42.16 12.75 5.44
C ASP A 410 42.86 12.39 6.75
N ALA A 411 42.08 11.97 7.76
CA ALA A 411 42.63 11.50 9.02
C ALA A 411 43.50 10.24 8.84
N ALA A 412 43.01 9.24 8.08
CA ALA A 412 43.77 8.01 7.82
C ALA A 412 45.04 8.28 7.01
N ALA A 413 44.94 9.10 5.95
CA ALA A 413 46.07 9.47 5.11
C ALA A 413 47.14 10.23 5.91
N ALA A 414 46.75 11.16 6.80
CA ALA A 414 47.69 11.90 7.64
C ALA A 414 48.52 10.98 8.55
N GLU A 415 47.89 9.97 9.16
CA GLU A 415 48.59 8.97 9.99
C GLU A 415 49.50 8.05 9.16
N LEU A 416 49.05 7.65 7.97
CA LEU A 416 49.82 6.78 7.06
C LEU A 416 51.02 7.51 6.44
N ASP A 417 50.86 8.78 6.06
CA ASP A 417 51.90 9.59 5.43
C ASP A 417 53.11 9.81 6.35
N ALA A 418 52.94 9.69 7.67
CA ALA A 418 54.04 9.69 8.64
C ALA A 418 54.95 8.44 8.52
N HIS A 419 54.50 7.38 7.85
CA HIS A 419 55.18 6.10 7.74
C HIS A 419 55.55 5.71 6.29
N LEU A 420 55.02 6.44 5.30
CA LEU A 420 55.21 6.19 3.88
C LEU A 420 56.30 7.08 3.27
N ARG A 421 56.95 6.59 2.22
CA ARG A 421 57.97 7.36 1.49
C ARG A 421 57.41 8.43 0.55
N LEU A 422 56.11 8.36 0.23
CA LEU A 422 55.38 9.31 -0.61
C LEU A 422 53.98 9.53 -0.02
N PRO A 423 53.37 10.71 -0.22
CA PRO A 423 52.00 10.95 0.21
C PRO A 423 51.02 9.99 -0.46
N LEU A 424 50.21 9.29 0.34
CA LEU A 424 49.35 8.19 -0.11
C LEU A 424 48.39 8.63 -1.22
N ARG A 425 47.81 9.83 -1.10
CA ARG A 425 46.90 10.40 -2.09
C ARG A 425 47.54 10.55 -3.47
N GLN A 426 48.81 10.93 -3.53
CA GLN A 426 49.52 11.10 -4.81
C GLN A 426 49.75 9.75 -5.50
N VAL A 427 49.91 8.69 -4.72
CA VAL A 427 50.04 7.32 -5.25
C VAL A 427 48.68 6.80 -5.71
N MET A 428 47.64 6.94 -4.88
CA MET A 428 46.29 6.45 -5.18
C MET A 428 45.65 7.14 -6.39
N TRP A 429 45.80 8.46 -6.51
CA TRP A 429 45.15 9.25 -7.57
C TRP A 429 46.15 9.74 -8.63
N GLY A 430 47.34 9.13 -8.66
CA GLY A 430 48.36 9.37 -9.68
C GLY A 430 48.12 8.54 -10.95
N THR A 431 49.20 8.29 -11.69
CA THR A 431 49.15 7.57 -12.98
C THR A 431 49.99 6.29 -13.00
N ASP A 432 50.71 5.99 -11.90
CA ASP A 432 51.59 4.83 -11.81
C ASP A 432 50.89 3.67 -11.09
N GLU A 433 50.29 2.78 -11.87
CA GLU A 433 49.57 1.61 -11.36
C GLU A 433 50.52 0.65 -10.62
N GLY A 434 51.73 0.43 -11.15
CA GLY A 434 52.72 -0.45 -10.53
C GLY A 434 53.19 0.05 -9.16
N LEU A 435 53.24 1.36 -8.95
CA LEU A 435 53.51 1.94 -7.63
C LEU A 435 52.39 1.65 -6.64
N LEU A 436 51.13 1.81 -7.04
CA LEU A 436 49.98 1.47 -6.19
C LEU A 436 49.89 -0.05 -5.92
N GLU A 437 50.22 -0.88 -6.90
CA GLU A 437 50.26 -2.34 -6.77
C GLU A 437 51.41 -2.85 -5.89
N SER A 438 52.43 -2.02 -5.66
CA SER A 438 53.49 -2.36 -4.73
C SER A 438 52.92 -2.56 -3.32
N THR A 439 53.40 -3.60 -2.63
CA THR A 439 52.87 -3.99 -1.32
C THR A 439 53.01 -2.91 -0.25
N GLU A 440 54.01 -2.02 -0.42
CA GLU A 440 54.23 -0.84 0.41
C GLU A 440 53.03 0.13 0.39
N PHE A 441 52.39 0.33 -0.77
CA PHE A 441 51.30 1.29 -0.93
C PHE A 441 49.92 0.63 -1.02
N ALA A 442 49.80 -0.56 -1.60
CA ALA A 442 48.52 -1.25 -1.74
C ALA A 442 47.81 -1.44 -0.40
N GLN A 443 48.55 -1.86 0.64
CA GLN A 443 47.98 -2.14 1.97
C GLN A 443 47.50 -0.86 2.69
N PRO A 444 48.31 0.19 2.84
CA PRO A 444 47.86 1.50 3.31
C PRO A 444 46.70 2.10 2.52
N ALA A 445 46.72 1.99 1.19
CA ALA A 445 45.69 2.56 0.33
C ALA A 445 44.33 1.89 0.57
N LEU A 446 44.31 0.56 0.69
CA LEU A 446 43.11 -0.19 1.05
C LEU A 446 42.58 0.24 2.41
N PHE A 447 43.44 0.24 3.44
CA PHE A 447 43.05 0.66 4.79
C PHE A 447 42.40 2.06 4.80
N ALA A 448 42.99 3.05 4.12
CA ALA A 448 42.44 4.41 4.07
C ALA A 448 41.03 4.47 3.46
N VAL A 449 40.79 3.74 2.36
CA VAL A 449 39.47 3.70 1.69
C VAL A 449 38.46 2.94 2.53
N GLU A 450 38.86 1.82 3.11
CA GLU A 450 38.00 0.96 3.94
C GLU A 450 37.52 1.69 5.20
N VAL A 451 38.41 2.44 5.87
CA VAL A 451 38.05 3.29 7.01
C VAL A 451 37.12 4.43 6.60
N ALA A 452 37.39 5.08 5.46
CA ALA A 452 36.55 6.16 4.95
C ALA A 452 35.14 5.68 4.55
N LEU A 453 35.03 4.51 3.93
CA LEU A 453 33.73 3.88 3.62
C LEU A 453 32.97 3.52 4.89
N ALA A 454 33.63 2.94 5.90
CA ALA A 454 32.98 2.60 7.16
C ALA A 454 32.42 3.84 7.88
N ALA A 455 33.15 4.96 7.85
CA ALA A 455 32.67 6.23 8.38
C ALA A 455 31.44 6.76 7.62
N LEU A 456 31.46 6.70 6.29
CA LEU A 456 30.33 7.09 5.44
C LEU A 456 29.08 6.24 5.72
N LEU A 457 29.23 4.92 5.82
CA LEU A 457 28.13 4.02 6.17
C LEU A 457 27.51 4.36 7.52
N SER A 458 28.35 4.65 8.51
CA SER A 458 27.88 5.04 9.84
C SER A 458 27.05 6.33 9.80
N GLN A 459 27.43 7.32 8.97
CA GLN A 459 26.62 8.54 8.78
C GLN A 459 25.27 8.22 8.14
N LEU A 460 25.24 7.30 7.17
CA LEU A 460 24.01 6.83 6.51
C LEU A 460 23.16 5.89 7.38
N GLY A 461 23.55 5.66 8.65
CA GLY A 461 22.85 4.80 9.59
C GLY A 461 23.09 3.30 9.43
N VAL A 462 24.05 2.89 8.58
CA VAL A 462 24.44 1.50 8.40
C VAL A 462 25.61 1.18 9.33
N VAL A 463 25.36 0.37 10.36
CA VAL A 463 26.35 -0.03 11.37
C VAL A 463 26.52 -1.56 11.40
N PRO A 464 27.74 -2.08 11.63
CA PRO A 464 27.96 -3.51 11.73
C PRO A 464 27.66 -4.05 13.14
N ASP A 465 27.09 -5.24 13.20
CA ASP A 465 27.02 -6.06 14.42
C ASP A 465 28.26 -6.96 14.58
N LEU A 466 28.89 -7.30 13.45
CA LEU A 466 30.07 -8.15 13.33
C LEU A 466 30.96 -7.59 12.22
N VAL A 467 32.27 -7.68 12.41
CA VAL A 467 33.25 -7.35 11.37
C VAL A 467 34.18 -8.52 11.10
N LEU A 468 34.60 -8.67 9.86
CA LEU A 468 35.66 -9.60 9.48
C LEU A 468 36.46 -9.02 8.32
N GLY A 469 37.73 -9.39 8.22
CA GLY A 469 38.60 -8.96 7.13
C GLY A 469 39.19 -10.14 6.37
N HIS A 470 39.88 -9.85 5.27
CA HIS A 470 40.71 -10.81 4.56
C HIS A 470 42.16 -10.32 4.52
N SER A 471 43.07 -11.03 5.19
CA SER A 471 44.49 -10.66 5.26
C SER A 471 44.64 -9.22 5.79
N VAL A 472 45.14 -8.28 4.99
CA VAL A 472 45.30 -6.88 5.42
C VAL A 472 43.98 -6.22 5.85
N GLY A 473 42.84 -6.62 5.28
CA GLY A 473 41.52 -6.09 5.67
C GLY A 473 41.16 -6.39 7.13
N GLU A 474 41.81 -7.37 7.76
CA GLU A 474 41.62 -7.62 9.20
C GLU A 474 42.13 -6.45 10.06
N ILE A 475 43.10 -5.68 9.59
CA ILE A 475 43.59 -4.48 10.30
C ILE A 475 42.51 -3.40 10.28
N SER A 476 41.81 -3.22 9.16
CA SER A 476 40.64 -2.35 9.06
C SER A 476 39.51 -2.82 9.97
N ALA A 477 39.21 -4.13 9.97
CA ALA A 477 38.23 -4.71 10.87
C ALA A 477 38.59 -4.47 12.35
N ALA A 478 39.86 -4.64 12.73
CA ALA A 478 40.34 -4.39 14.09
C ALA A 478 40.23 -2.90 14.48
N HIS A 479 40.49 -1.98 13.55
CA HIS A 479 40.28 -0.55 13.79
C HIS A 479 38.80 -0.22 14.00
N ILE A 480 37.92 -0.68 13.11
CA ILE A 480 36.47 -0.44 13.18
C ILE A 480 35.85 -1.10 14.42
N ALA A 481 36.34 -2.27 14.84
CA ALA A 481 35.95 -2.89 16.10
C ALA A 481 36.48 -2.16 17.34
N GLY A 482 37.34 -1.15 17.20
CA GLY A 482 37.95 -0.40 18.29
C GLY A 482 39.08 -1.14 19.01
N VAL A 483 39.61 -2.23 18.42
CA VAL A 483 40.78 -2.95 18.94
C VAL A 483 42.04 -2.11 18.72
N LEU A 484 42.18 -1.49 17.55
CA LEU A 484 43.31 -0.62 17.21
C LEU A 484 42.87 0.83 17.09
N SER A 485 43.66 1.75 17.67
CA SER A 485 43.53 3.18 17.36
C SER A 485 43.88 3.44 15.88
N LEU A 486 43.43 4.57 15.32
CA LEU A 486 43.75 4.90 13.92
C LEU A 486 45.27 4.98 13.69
N SER A 487 45.99 5.64 14.60
CA SER A 487 47.45 5.78 14.54
C SER A 487 48.16 4.43 14.66
N ASP A 488 47.73 3.56 15.59
CA ASP A 488 48.30 2.22 15.74
C ASP A 488 48.06 1.33 14.52
N ALA A 489 46.84 1.37 13.96
CA ALA A 489 46.50 0.63 12.75
C ALA A 489 47.29 1.14 11.54
N ALA A 490 47.43 2.46 11.38
CA ALA A 490 48.24 3.09 10.34
C ALA A 490 49.72 2.68 10.45
N ARG A 491 50.28 2.72 11.67
CA ARG A 491 51.65 2.26 11.95
C ARG A 491 51.85 0.79 11.59
N LEU A 492 50.90 -0.06 11.97
CA LEU A 492 50.95 -1.49 11.71
C LEU A 492 50.86 -1.80 10.22
N VAL A 493 49.87 -1.25 9.51
CA VAL A 493 49.65 -1.53 8.08
C VAL A 493 50.78 -0.98 7.20
N ALA A 494 51.31 0.21 7.51
CA ALA A 494 52.44 0.78 6.77
C ALA A 494 53.73 -0.03 7.00
N ALA A 495 54.00 -0.43 8.25
CA ALA A 495 55.16 -1.27 8.55
C ALA A 495 55.06 -2.65 7.91
N ARG A 496 53.87 -3.27 7.94
CA ARG A 496 53.59 -4.55 7.28
C ARG A 496 53.85 -4.44 5.78
N GLY A 497 53.25 -3.46 5.10
CA GLY A 497 53.43 -3.24 3.67
C GLY A 497 54.89 -3.03 3.27
N ARG A 498 55.61 -2.14 3.99
CA ARG A 498 57.02 -1.83 3.73
C ARG A 498 57.94 -3.03 3.94
N LEU A 499 57.79 -3.75 5.06
CA LEU A 499 58.64 -4.90 5.37
C LEU A 499 58.40 -6.06 4.39
N MET A 500 57.14 -6.30 4.02
CA MET A 500 56.79 -7.31 3.01
C MET A 500 57.35 -6.94 1.62
N ALA A 501 57.31 -5.66 1.24
CA ALA A 501 57.85 -5.19 -0.02
C ALA A 501 59.39 -5.28 -0.10
N GLY A 502 60.09 -5.31 1.04
CA GLY A 502 61.55 -5.43 1.13
C GLY A 502 62.07 -6.87 1.06
N LEU A 503 61.19 -7.87 1.00
CA LEU A 503 61.58 -9.28 0.89
C LEU A 503 62.12 -9.59 -0.52
N ALA A 504 62.87 -10.69 -0.62
CA ALA A 504 63.37 -11.15 -1.91
C ALA A 504 62.22 -11.64 -2.81
N ALA A 505 62.24 -11.24 -4.08
CA ALA A 505 61.34 -11.78 -5.10
C ALA A 505 61.59 -13.28 -5.33
N GLY A 506 60.60 -13.99 -5.88
CA GLY A 506 60.70 -15.44 -6.19
C GLY A 506 59.69 -16.34 -5.48
N GLY A 507 58.70 -15.75 -4.80
CA GLY A 507 57.51 -16.46 -4.32
C GLY A 507 56.36 -16.42 -5.33
N ALA A 508 55.46 -17.39 -5.26
CA ALA A 508 54.22 -17.40 -6.03
C ALA A 508 53.02 -17.69 -5.13
N MET A 509 51.84 -17.18 -5.51
CA MET A 509 50.55 -17.56 -4.93
C MET A 509 49.61 -18.03 -6.04
N VAL A 510 48.92 -19.15 -5.81
CA VAL A 510 48.02 -19.75 -6.80
C VAL A 510 46.70 -20.12 -6.13
N ALA A 511 45.60 -19.59 -6.67
CA ALA A 511 44.26 -20.03 -6.31
C ALA A 511 43.97 -21.40 -6.95
N VAL A 512 43.36 -22.28 -6.17
CA VAL A 512 43.06 -23.67 -6.52
C VAL A 512 41.58 -23.90 -6.27
N ALA A 513 40.87 -24.39 -7.29
CA ALA A 513 39.47 -24.78 -7.19
C ALA A 513 39.33 -26.19 -6.58
N ALA A 514 39.70 -26.32 -5.30
CA ALA A 514 39.60 -27.54 -4.50
C ALA A 514 39.53 -27.20 -3.00
N SER A 515 39.07 -28.16 -2.20
CA SER A 515 39.05 -28.04 -0.73
C SER A 515 40.43 -28.10 -0.09
N GLU A 516 40.55 -27.56 1.13
CA GLU A 516 41.78 -27.64 1.93
C GLU A 516 42.21 -29.09 2.20
N GLN A 517 41.24 -29.98 2.42
CA GLN A 517 41.50 -31.40 2.67
C GLN A 517 42.09 -32.12 1.46
N GLU A 518 41.72 -31.69 0.25
CA GLU A 518 42.27 -32.23 -0.99
C GLU A 518 43.68 -31.69 -1.27
N VAL A 519 43.93 -30.42 -0.97
CA VAL A 519 45.21 -29.76 -1.28
C VAL A 519 46.30 -30.06 -0.27
N THR A 520 45.97 -30.16 1.03
CA THR A 520 46.96 -30.34 2.11
C THR A 520 47.87 -31.56 1.91
N PRO A 521 47.37 -32.75 1.53
CA PRO A 521 48.22 -33.92 1.27
C PRO A 521 49.15 -33.77 0.07
N LEU A 522 48.89 -32.82 -0.82
CA LEU A 522 49.65 -32.57 -2.04
C LEU A 522 50.76 -31.53 -1.84
N LEU A 523 50.82 -30.87 -0.68
CA LEU A 523 51.81 -29.84 -0.39
C LEU A 523 53.20 -30.47 -0.22
N GLY A 524 54.20 -29.85 -0.85
CA GLY A 524 55.61 -30.18 -0.65
C GLY A 524 56.26 -29.33 0.44
N SER A 525 57.55 -29.57 0.72
CA SER A 525 58.33 -28.70 1.60
C SER A 525 58.38 -27.27 1.03
N GLY A 526 58.11 -26.27 1.88
CA GLY A 526 58.14 -24.85 1.51
C GLY A 526 56.85 -24.31 0.87
N VAL A 527 55.81 -25.13 0.64
CA VAL A 527 54.50 -24.66 0.15
C VAL A 527 53.45 -24.77 1.26
N ALA A 528 52.74 -23.68 1.52
CA ALA A 528 51.70 -23.60 2.53
C ALA A 528 50.34 -23.23 1.92
N VAL A 529 49.26 -23.58 2.60
CA VAL A 529 47.96 -22.92 2.38
C VAL A 529 48.08 -21.49 2.91
N ALA A 530 47.81 -20.51 2.05
CA ALA A 530 47.80 -19.09 2.38
C ALA A 530 46.42 -18.60 2.80
N ALA A 531 45.36 -19.15 2.19
CA ALA A 531 43.99 -18.77 2.49
C ALA A 531 43.02 -19.91 2.16
N VAL A 532 41.99 -20.06 2.99
CA VAL A 532 40.81 -20.87 2.73
C VAL A 532 39.67 -19.88 2.47
N ASN A 533 39.44 -19.56 1.19
CA ASN A 533 38.51 -18.53 0.74
C ASN A 533 37.07 -19.03 0.62
N GLY A 534 36.89 -20.33 0.42
CA GLY A 534 35.59 -21.00 0.38
C GLY A 534 35.76 -22.51 0.49
N PRO A 535 34.66 -23.28 0.55
CA PRO A 535 34.71 -24.73 0.70
C PRO A 535 35.54 -25.45 -0.38
N GLU A 536 35.52 -24.93 -1.62
CA GLU A 536 36.25 -25.44 -2.78
C GLU A 536 37.17 -24.38 -3.40
N SER A 537 37.65 -23.44 -2.59
CA SER A 537 38.47 -22.31 -3.02
C SER A 537 39.58 -22.05 -2.01
N VAL A 538 40.79 -22.52 -2.32
CA VAL A 538 41.98 -22.30 -1.49
C VAL A 538 43.09 -21.60 -2.27
N VAL A 539 43.99 -20.93 -1.57
CA VAL A 539 45.18 -20.32 -2.15
C VAL A 539 46.41 -20.97 -1.54
N ILE A 540 47.32 -21.47 -2.38
CA ILE A 540 48.64 -21.96 -1.96
C ILE A 540 49.71 -20.90 -2.20
N SER A 541 50.75 -20.90 -1.38
CA SER A 541 51.87 -19.96 -1.50
C SER A 541 53.20 -20.60 -1.08
N GLY A 542 54.28 -20.15 -1.70
CA GLY A 542 55.64 -20.62 -1.42
C GLY A 542 56.63 -20.20 -2.51
N PRO A 543 57.85 -20.77 -2.52
CA PRO A 543 58.80 -20.57 -3.61
C PRO A 543 58.19 -20.96 -4.96
N GLU A 544 58.43 -20.16 -6.00
CA GLU A 544 57.76 -20.28 -7.31
C GLU A 544 57.88 -21.70 -7.91
N ALA A 545 59.09 -22.28 -7.88
CA ALA A 545 59.31 -23.64 -8.40
C ALA A 545 58.52 -24.71 -7.63
N ALA A 546 58.50 -24.64 -6.29
CA ALA A 546 57.81 -25.60 -5.44
C ALA A 546 56.28 -25.50 -5.58
N VAL A 547 55.75 -24.28 -5.73
CA VAL A 547 54.34 -24.04 -6.02
C VAL A 547 53.98 -24.61 -7.40
N GLY A 548 54.85 -24.44 -8.40
CA GLY A 548 54.68 -25.02 -9.74
C GLY A 548 54.48 -26.54 -9.70
N GLU A 549 55.32 -27.25 -8.95
CA GLU A 549 55.19 -28.71 -8.80
C GLU A 549 53.85 -29.13 -8.16
N VAL A 550 53.38 -28.38 -7.16
CA VAL A 550 52.08 -28.63 -6.54
C VAL A 550 50.95 -28.37 -7.54
N VAL A 551 51.04 -27.29 -8.32
CA VAL A 551 50.06 -26.95 -9.36
C VAL A 551 49.98 -28.03 -10.43
N ASP A 552 51.11 -28.58 -10.88
CA ASP A 552 51.13 -29.66 -11.87
C ASP A 552 50.43 -30.93 -11.31
N ARG A 553 50.66 -31.26 -10.04
CA ARG A 553 49.96 -32.37 -9.36
C ARG A 553 48.45 -32.13 -9.30
N ILE A 554 48.04 -30.90 -8.96
CA ILE A 554 46.63 -30.50 -8.86
C ILE A 554 45.95 -30.51 -10.24
N ALA A 555 46.65 -30.02 -11.28
CA ALA A 555 46.17 -30.05 -12.65
C ALA A 555 46.01 -31.50 -13.17
N ALA A 556 46.90 -32.42 -12.78
CA ALA A 556 46.79 -33.84 -13.11
C ALA A 556 45.55 -34.50 -12.47
N LEU A 557 45.03 -33.95 -11.36
CA LEU A 557 43.77 -34.36 -10.74
C LEU A 557 42.53 -33.70 -11.38
N GLY A 558 42.72 -32.91 -12.45
CA GLY A 558 41.65 -32.23 -13.18
C GLY A 558 41.13 -30.95 -12.51
N ARG A 559 41.83 -30.42 -11.52
CA ARG A 559 41.43 -29.18 -10.82
C ARG A 559 41.95 -27.94 -11.54
N ARG A 560 41.14 -26.87 -11.52
CA ARG A 560 41.53 -25.57 -12.09
C ARG A 560 42.42 -24.81 -11.12
N THR A 561 43.44 -24.16 -11.66
CA THR A 561 44.35 -23.29 -10.92
C THR A 561 44.46 -21.92 -11.60
N HIS A 562 44.70 -20.88 -10.82
CA HIS A 562 44.89 -19.51 -11.32
C HIS A 562 45.99 -18.81 -10.52
N ARG A 563 47.07 -18.39 -11.20
CA ARG A 563 48.17 -17.66 -10.58
C ARG A 563 47.72 -16.24 -10.23
N LEU A 564 47.92 -15.84 -8.98
CA LEU A 564 47.59 -14.49 -8.51
C LEU A 564 48.69 -13.51 -8.92
N ALA A 565 48.30 -12.29 -9.31
CA ALA A 565 49.21 -11.21 -9.67
C ALA A 565 49.82 -10.57 -8.41
N VAL A 566 50.69 -11.29 -7.74
CA VAL A 566 51.41 -10.84 -6.54
C VAL A 566 52.91 -11.09 -6.68
N SER A 567 53.72 -10.20 -6.13
CA SER A 567 55.18 -10.24 -6.20
C SER A 567 55.83 -11.17 -5.15
N HIS A 568 55.06 -11.60 -4.15
CA HIS A 568 55.54 -12.36 -2.99
C HIS A 568 54.54 -13.46 -2.58
N ALA A 569 55.04 -14.48 -1.88
CA ALA A 569 54.24 -15.57 -1.34
C ALA A 569 53.78 -15.26 0.10
N PHE A 570 52.73 -14.45 0.23
CA PHE A 570 52.15 -14.09 1.53
C PHE A 570 51.61 -15.32 2.27
N HIS A 571 51.63 -15.29 3.60
CA HIS A 571 51.15 -16.40 4.46
C HIS A 571 51.94 -17.70 4.26
N SER A 572 53.27 -17.58 4.10
CA SER A 572 54.22 -18.71 3.94
C SER A 572 55.53 -18.47 4.68
N GLU A 573 56.42 -19.47 4.67
CA GLU A 573 57.80 -19.40 5.21
C GLU A 573 58.59 -18.22 4.64
N LEU A 574 58.24 -17.74 3.45
CA LEU A 574 58.90 -16.59 2.83
C LEU A 574 58.65 -15.27 3.57
N MET A 575 57.72 -15.24 4.53
CA MET A 575 57.52 -14.10 5.43
C MET A 575 58.45 -14.11 6.65
N ASP A 576 59.08 -15.24 6.98
CA ASP A 576 59.93 -15.38 8.17
C ASP A 576 61.03 -14.30 8.30
N PRO A 577 61.71 -13.85 7.21
CA PRO A 577 62.77 -12.85 7.31
C PRO A 577 62.31 -11.49 7.85
N MET A 578 61.03 -11.12 7.70
CA MET A 578 60.52 -9.83 8.21
C MET A 578 59.99 -9.88 9.64
N LEU A 579 59.78 -11.07 10.23
CA LEU A 579 58.99 -11.21 11.46
C LEU A 579 59.65 -10.53 12.68
N LEU A 580 60.99 -10.53 12.77
CA LEU A 580 61.70 -9.86 13.86
C LEU A 580 61.53 -8.35 13.82
N ASP A 581 61.73 -7.74 12.65
CA ASP A 581 61.57 -6.30 12.46
C ASP A 581 60.09 -5.88 12.64
N PHE A 582 59.16 -6.73 12.21
CA PHE A 582 57.74 -6.50 12.40
C PHE A 582 57.34 -6.57 13.88
N ALA A 583 57.85 -7.55 14.62
CA ALA A 583 57.65 -7.67 16.07
C ALA A 583 58.18 -6.45 16.84
N GLU A 584 59.29 -5.85 16.38
CA GLU A 584 59.82 -4.63 16.99
C GLU A 584 58.87 -3.44 16.81
N VAL A 585 58.28 -3.27 15.62
CA VAL A 585 57.27 -2.23 15.39
C VAL A 585 56.03 -2.44 16.28
N LEU A 586 55.59 -3.69 16.41
CA LEU A 586 54.39 -4.06 17.17
C LEU A 586 54.51 -3.81 18.67
N LYS A 587 55.73 -3.68 19.25
CA LYS A 587 55.90 -3.26 20.65
C LYS A 587 55.31 -1.87 20.94
N GLY A 588 55.21 -1.04 19.92
CA GLY A 588 54.63 0.29 20.01
C GLY A 588 53.16 0.36 19.60
N VAL A 589 52.49 -0.79 19.39
CA VAL A 589 51.07 -0.89 19.04
C VAL A 589 50.30 -1.43 20.25
N SER A 590 49.23 -0.73 20.63
CA SER A 590 48.38 -1.14 21.75
C SER A 590 47.04 -1.70 21.25
N ALA A 591 46.62 -2.83 21.81
CA ALA A 591 45.33 -3.44 21.52
C ALA A 591 44.34 -3.25 22.67
N SER A 592 43.11 -2.88 22.33
CA SER A 592 41.97 -2.79 23.25
C SER A 592 41.00 -3.94 23.02
N GLN A 593 40.06 -4.15 23.95
CA GLN A 593 38.98 -5.11 23.72
C GLN A 593 38.03 -4.64 22.62
N PRO A 594 37.54 -5.55 21.75
CA PRO A 594 36.63 -5.22 20.67
C PRO A 594 35.29 -4.71 21.22
N ARG A 595 34.82 -3.58 20.67
CA ARG A 595 33.50 -2.99 20.92
C ARG A 595 32.43 -3.54 19.97
N ILE A 596 32.86 -3.99 18.80
CA ILE A 596 32.05 -4.71 17.81
C ILE A 596 32.63 -6.12 17.72
N SER A 597 31.79 -7.14 17.64
CA SER A 597 32.28 -8.51 17.52
C SER A 597 33.13 -8.62 16.25
N LEU A 598 34.27 -9.32 16.35
CA LEU A 598 35.20 -9.50 15.24
C LEU A 598 35.59 -10.96 15.13
N VAL A 599 35.77 -11.45 13.90
CA VAL A 599 36.28 -12.80 13.62
C VAL A 599 37.74 -12.75 13.18
N SER A 600 38.59 -13.54 13.84
CA SER A 600 40.03 -13.63 13.59
C SER A 600 40.34 -14.41 12.31
N ASN A 601 41.23 -13.91 11.43
CA ASN A 601 41.64 -14.69 10.25
C ASN A 601 42.51 -15.90 10.61
N VAL A 602 43.23 -15.88 11.73
CA VAL A 602 44.11 -17.00 12.12
C VAL A 602 43.29 -18.20 12.62
N THR A 603 42.21 -17.95 13.37
CA THR A 603 41.44 -19.01 14.04
C THR A 603 40.10 -19.31 13.36
N GLY A 604 39.55 -18.38 12.59
CA GLY A 604 38.16 -18.46 12.08
C GLY A 604 37.11 -18.37 13.20
N GLN A 605 37.51 -17.94 14.40
CA GLN A 605 36.66 -17.79 15.58
C GLN A 605 36.58 -16.33 16.03
N LEU A 606 35.62 -16.01 16.91
CA LEU A 606 35.55 -14.67 17.51
C LEU A 606 36.87 -14.32 18.22
N ALA A 607 37.27 -13.05 18.15
CA ALA A 607 38.45 -12.53 18.82
C ALA A 607 38.46 -12.91 20.31
N ASP A 608 39.54 -13.55 20.75
CA ASP A 608 39.78 -13.91 22.15
C ASP A 608 40.58 -12.82 22.87
N ALA A 609 41.00 -13.10 24.11
CA ALA A 609 41.79 -12.15 24.91
C ALA A 609 43.21 -11.91 24.37
N GLY A 610 43.74 -12.78 23.51
CA GLY A 610 45.06 -12.65 22.89
C GLY A 610 45.04 -11.89 21.56
N TYR A 611 43.85 -11.64 21.01
CA TYR A 611 43.64 -10.92 19.77
C TYR A 611 44.28 -9.52 19.79
N GLY A 612 44.88 -9.13 18.66
CA GLY A 612 45.49 -7.81 18.48
C GLY A 612 46.87 -7.64 19.14
N SER A 613 47.35 -8.64 19.88
CA SER A 613 48.70 -8.63 20.46
C SER A 613 49.81 -8.68 19.40
N ALA A 614 51.03 -8.31 19.76
CA ALA A 614 52.18 -8.43 18.85
C ALA A 614 52.40 -9.87 18.36
N ALA A 615 52.17 -10.86 19.23
CA ALA A 615 52.22 -12.28 18.88
C ALA A 615 51.16 -12.63 17.83
N TYR A 616 49.93 -12.14 18.00
CA TYR A 616 48.84 -12.34 17.04
C TYR A 616 49.20 -11.81 15.66
N TRP A 617 49.71 -10.57 15.54
CA TRP A 617 50.01 -9.97 14.25
C TRP A 617 51.20 -10.64 13.53
N VAL A 618 52.21 -11.11 14.28
CA VAL A 618 53.31 -11.91 13.73
C VAL A 618 52.79 -13.24 13.18
N GLU A 619 51.91 -13.93 13.91
CA GLU A 619 51.25 -15.14 13.41
C GLU A 619 50.35 -14.86 12.20
N HIS A 620 49.60 -13.76 12.22
CA HIS A 620 48.68 -13.35 11.17
C HIS A 620 49.35 -13.13 9.80
N VAL A 621 50.61 -12.69 9.76
CA VAL A 621 51.38 -12.56 8.50
C VAL A 621 51.81 -13.93 7.94
N ARG A 622 51.86 -14.96 8.80
CA ARG A 622 52.49 -16.25 8.51
C ARG A 622 51.51 -17.41 8.33
N LYS A 623 50.37 -17.38 9.03
CA LYS A 623 49.34 -18.42 9.08
C LYS A 623 48.27 -18.23 7.99
N PRO A 624 47.57 -19.30 7.58
CA PRO A 624 46.50 -19.18 6.57
C PRO A 624 45.35 -18.30 7.04
N VAL A 625 44.78 -17.53 6.11
CA VAL A 625 43.53 -16.78 6.31
C VAL A 625 42.33 -17.74 6.28
N ARG A 626 41.64 -17.90 7.41
CA ARG A 626 40.43 -18.74 7.60
C ARG A 626 39.15 -17.99 7.22
N PHE A 627 39.07 -17.48 5.97
CA PHE A 627 37.95 -16.63 5.54
C PHE A 627 36.62 -17.39 5.45
N ALA A 628 36.61 -18.60 4.87
CA ALA A 628 35.42 -19.44 4.76
C ALA A 628 34.81 -19.75 6.15
N ASP A 629 35.66 -20.09 7.12
CA ASP A 629 35.24 -20.32 8.50
C ASP A 629 34.65 -19.06 9.13
N SER A 630 35.20 -17.89 8.79
CA SER A 630 34.71 -16.61 9.30
C SER A 630 33.30 -16.28 8.80
N VAL A 631 33.03 -16.55 7.52
CA VAL A 631 31.70 -16.39 6.92
C VAL A 631 30.71 -17.40 7.53
N ALA A 632 31.11 -18.67 7.66
CA ALA A 632 30.28 -19.71 8.25
C ALA A 632 29.93 -19.39 9.72
N LEU A 633 30.89 -18.89 10.50
CA LEU A 633 30.64 -18.45 11.87
C LEU A 633 29.66 -17.27 11.90
N ALA A 634 29.87 -16.25 11.05
CA ALA A 634 28.98 -15.11 10.97
C ALA A 634 27.52 -15.52 10.64
N GLU A 635 27.35 -16.43 9.68
CA GLU A 635 26.05 -17.03 9.36
C GLU A 635 25.44 -17.74 10.56
N SER A 636 26.22 -18.56 11.28
CA SER A 636 25.76 -19.27 12.48
C SER A 636 25.34 -18.32 13.62
N LEU A 637 25.92 -17.12 13.68
CA LEU A 637 25.61 -16.08 14.66
C LEU A 637 24.39 -15.21 14.26
N GLY A 638 23.74 -15.53 13.14
CA GLY A 638 22.54 -14.84 12.65
C GLY A 638 22.82 -13.66 11.73
N ALA A 639 23.94 -13.66 11.00
CA ALA A 639 24.16 -12.71 9.91
C ALA A 639 23.03 -12.78 8.88
N ALA A 640 22.45 -11.63 8.57
CA ALA A 640 21.42 -11.48 7.56
C ALA A 640 21.90 -10.66 6.35
N ALA A 641 23.02 -9.96 6.46
CA ALA A 641 23.66 -9.24 5.35
C ALA A 641 25.18 -9.21 5.53
N PHE A 642 25.89 -9.33 4.42
CA PHE A 642 27.32 -9.07 4.34
C PHE A 642 27.55 -7.85 3.45
N VAL A 643 28.27 -6.86 3.95
CA VAL A 643 28.59 -5.63 3.23
C VAL A 643 30.09 -5.62 2.99
N GLU A 644 30.51 -5.71 1.73
CA GLU A 644 31.90 -5.57 1.38
C GLU A 644 32.28 -4.09 1.37
N VAL A 645 33.04 -3.70 2.39
CA VAL A 645 33.47 -2.33 2.65
C VAL A 645 34.87 -2.17 2.08
N GLY A 646 34.95 -2.00 0.76
CA GLY A 646 36.20 -1.78 0.04
C GLY A 646 35.99 -1.51 -1.45
N PRO A 647 37.07 -1.37 -2.24
CA PRO A 647 37.01 -0.69 -3.54
C PRO A 647 36.44 -1.50 -4.72
N SER A 648 36.48 -2.84 -4.74
CA SER A 648 36.28 -3.61 -5.99
C SER A 648 35.25 -4.75 -5.98
N GLY A 649 34.67 -5.13 -4.85
CA GLY A 649 33.61 -6.16 -4.76
C GLY A 649 34.05 -7.62 -4.91
N GLY A 650 35.33 -7.92 -4.74
CA GLY A 650 35.91 -9.25 -4.99
C GLY A 650 35.57 -10.29 -3.92
N LEU A 651 35.31 -9.89 -2.67
CA LEU A 651 34.95 -10.82 -1.60
C LEU A 651 33.49 -11.26 -1.65
N THR A 652 32.62 -10.48 -2.27
CA THR A 652 31.18 -10.74 -2.36
C THR A 652 30.92 -12.16 -2.89
N ALA A 653 31.56 -12.54 -4.00
CA ALA A 653 31.41 -13.88 -4.58
C ALA A 653 31.94 -14.99 -3.65
N LEU A 654 33.00 -14.72 -2.86
CA LEU A 654 33.54 -15.69 -1.91
C LEU A 654 32.65 -15.86 -0.68
N VAL A 655 32.01 -14.78 -0.23
CA VAL A 655 30.98 -14.82 0.81
C VAL A 655 29.81 -15.66 0.33
N GLU A 656 29.26 -15.37 -0.86
CA GLU A 656 28.14 -16.13 -1.45
C GLU A 656 28.45 -17.63 -1.57
N GLN A 657 29.66 -17.98 -2.00
CA GLN A 657 30.10 -19.39 -2.11
C GLN A 657 30.24 -20.10 -0.76
N SER A 658 30.41 -19.35 0.32
CA SER A 658 30.61 -19.89 1.67
C SER A 658 29.31 -19.97 2.49
N LEU A 659 28.25 -19.29 2.04
CA LEU A 659 26.96 -19.26 2.72
C LEU A 659 26.14 -20.52 2.43
N THR A 660 25.44 -21.02 3.45
CA THR A 660 24.51 -22.15 3.32
C THR A 660 23.07 -21.70 3.15
N ARG A 661 22.76 -20.45 3.54
CA ARG A 661 21.47 -19.80 3.41
C ARG A 661 21.55 -18.66 2.41
N GLU A 662 20.43 -18.40 1.74
CA GLU A 662 20.30 -17.24 0.86
C GLU A 662 20.36 -15.94 1.67
N THR A 663 21.56 -15.37 1.75
CA THR A 663 21.89 -14.17 2.51
C THR A 663 22.55 -13.16 1.57
N PRO A 664 22.06 -11.92 1.47
CA PRO A 664 22.62 -10.90 0.59
C PRO A 664 24.08 -10.57 0.97
N ALA A 665 24.96 -10.63 -0.03
CA ALA A 665 26.29 -10.06 0.00
C ALA A 665 26.33 -8.84 -0.94
N VAL A 666 26.76 -7.69 -0.45
CA VAL A 666 26.60 -6.41 -1.14
C VAL A 666 27.94 -5.68 -1.24
N PRO A 667 28.50 -5.48 -2.45
CA PRO A 667 29.65 -4.63 -2.65
C PRO A 667 29.25 -3.16 -2.69
N LEU A 668 30.00 -2.31 -2.00
CA LEU A 668 29.75 -0.85 -2.02
C LEU A 668 30.46 -0.15 -3.18
N LEU A 669 31.58 -0.69 -3.63
CA LEU A 669 32.30 -0.23 -4.82
C LEU A 669 32.65 -1.44 -5.68
N ILE A 670 32.67 -1.20 -6.99
CA ILE A 670 32.97 -2.20 -8.00
C ILE A 670 33.93 -1.54 -8.98
N LYS A 671 35.03 -2.24 -9.31
CA LYS A 671 35.99 -1.74 -10.31
C LYS A 671 35.26 -1.48 -11.63
N ASP A 672 35.63 -0.40 -12.32
CA ASP A 672 35.05 0.02 -13.60
C ASP A 672 33.55 0.44 -13.56
N ARG A 673 32.98 0.62 -12.36
CA ARG A 673 31.65 1.23 -12.16
C ARG A 673 31.79 2.61 -11.50
N PRO A 674 30.97 3.62 -11.87
CA PRO A 674 30.95 4.90 -11.16
C PRO A 674 30.69 4.69 -9.65
N GLU A 675 31.55 5.26 -8.80
CA GLU A 675 31.53 5.02 -7.34
C GLU A 675 30.19 5.40 -6.70
N ASN A 676 29.62 6.53 -7.12
CA ASN A 676 28.32 7.00 -6.64
C ASN A 676 27.19 6.00 -6.94
N ASP A 677 27.19 5.43 -8.14
CA ASP A 677 26.17 4.49 -8.58
C ASP A 677 26.31 3.17 -7.83
N ALA A 678 27.54 2.65 -7.71
CA ALA A 678 27.83 1.43 -6.97
C ALA A 678 27.40 1.54 -5.50
N LEU A 679 27.76 2.66 -4.85
CA LEU A 679 27.41 2.91 -3.45
C LEU A 679 25.89 3.00 -3.27
N LEU A 680 25.21 3.84 -4.05
CA LEU A 680 23.78 4.07 -3.89
C LEU A 680 22.93 2.83 -4.21
N LEU A 681 23.37 2.01 -5.16
CA LEU A 681 22.69 0.74 -5.46
C LEU A 681 22.96 -0.33 -4.41
N GLY A 682 24.19 -0.40 -3.87
CA GLY A 682 24.49 -1.26 -2.72
C GLY A 682 23.65 -0.90 -1.49
N LEU A 683 23.57 0.39 -1.16
CA LEU A 683 22.66 0.91 -0.13
C LEU A 683 21.19 0.61 -0.46
N GLY A 684 20.81 0.71 -1.74
CA GLY A 684 19.50 0.33 -2.24
C GLY A 684 19.16 -1.14 -1.96
N GLN A 685 20.11 -2.05 -2.15
CA GLN A 685 19.97 -3.48 -1.85
C GLN A 685 19.74 -3.71 -0.35
N LEU A 686 20.54 -3.07 0.50
CA LEU A 686 20.38 -3.15 1.95
C LEU A 686 19.02 -2.60 2.40
N PHE A 687 18.61 -1.45 1.85
CA PHE A 687 17.32 -0.84 2.13
C PHE A 687 16.16 -1.74 1.67
N ALA A 688 16.21 -2.26 0.45
CA ALA A 688 15.15 -3.08 -0.12
C ALA A 688 14.91 -4.37 0.68
N ASP A 689 15.96 -4.92 1.29
CA ASP A 689 15.91 -6.09 2.17
C ASP A 689 15.44 -5.78 3.60
N GLY A 690 15.33 -4.51 3.98
CA GLY A 690 14.71 -4.10 5.25
C GLY A 690 15.59 -3.29 6.19
N ARG A 691 16.87 -3.04 5.87
CA ARG A 691 17.77 -2.29 6.76
C ARG A 691 17.33 -0.83 6.85
N ALA A 692 17.51 -0.25 8.03
CA ALA A 692 17.28 1.16 8.25
C ALA A 692 18.45 1.96 7.68
N LEU A 693 18.15 2.93 6.82
CA LEU A 693 19.11 3.86 6.25
C LEU A 693 18.56 5.27 6.44
N ASP A 694 19.42 6.22 6.75
CA ASP A 694 19.09 7.64 6.67
C ASP A 694 19.38 8.17 5.27
N TRP A 695 18.41 8.01 4.37
CA TRP A 695 18.53 8.44 2.99
C TRP A 695 18.72 9.95 2.84
N ARG A 696 18.42 10.76 3.87
CA ARG A 696 18.62 12.23 3.81
C ARG A 696 20.11 12.56 3.70
N GLU A 697 20.95 11.78 4.35
CA GLU A 697 22.42 11.95 4.34
C GLU A 697 23.03 11.67 2.95
N ALA A 698 22.34 10.90 2.08
CA ALA A 698 22.77 10.70 0.69
C ALA A 698 22.71 11.99 -0.17
N PHE A 699 22.03 13.03 0.33
CA PHE A 699 21.89 14.34 -0.28
C PHE A 699 22.69 15.43 0.46
N ALA A 700 23.45 15.07 1.49
CA ALA A 700 24.27 16.01 2.23
C ALA A 700 25.25 16.73 1.27
N GLY A 701 25.38 18.05 1.41
CA GLY A 701 26.23 18.88 0.55
C GLY A 701 25.63 19.24 -0.82
N LEU A 702 24.49 18.67 -1.22
CA LEU A 702 23.81 19.02 -2.47
C LEU A 702 22.85 20.21 -2.33
N GLY A 703 22.64 20.70 -1.11
CA GLY A 703 21.77 21.84 -0.83
C GLY A 703 20.29 21.58 -1.11
N ALA A 704 19.86 20.32 -1.09
CA ALA A 704 18.51 19.88 -1.45
C ALA A 704 17.41 20.64 -0.68
N GLN A 705 16.33 20.96 -1.37
CA GLN A 705 15.16 21.62 -0.82
C GLN A 705 13.94 20.71 -0.86
N ARG A 706 12.99 20.98 0.02
CA ARG A 706 11.71 20.29 0.02
C ARG A 706 10.88 20.74 -1.19
N THR A 707 10.36 19.80 -1.95
CA THR A 707 9.36 20.03 -2.99
C THR A 707 8.11 19.19 -2.78
N ASP A 708 7.03 19.57 -3.45
CA ASP A 708 5.77 18.84 -3.43
C ASP A 708 5.86 17.55 -4.26
N LEU A 709 5.15 16.55 -3.79
CA LEU A 709 5.19 15.19 -4.32
C LEU A 709 3.77 14.60 -4.33
N PRO A 710 3.47 13.68 -5.25
CA PRO A 710 2.15 13.09 -5.34
C PRO A 710 1.82 12.24 -4.11
N THR A 711 0.53 12.13 -3.80
CA THR A 711 0.01 11.29 -2.72
C THR A 711 0.16 9.78 -3.03
N TYR A 712 -0.02 8.96 -1.98
CA TYR A 712 0.13 7.51 -2.04
C TYR A 712 -0.67 6.80 -3.16
N GLY A 713 -0.02 5.89 -3.88
CA GLY A 713 -0.58 5.04 -4.93
C GLY A 713 -1.42 3.88 -4.41
N PHE A 714 -2.66 4.14 -4.00
CA PHE A 714 -3.57 3.09 -3.52
C PHE A 714 -3.93 2.06 -4.60
N VAL A 715 -4.05 0.79 -4.20
CA VAL A 715 -4.71 -0.26 -5.00
C VAL A 715 -6.20 -0.19 -4.73
N ARG A 716 -6.94 0.48 -5.62
CA ARG A 716 -8.37 0.74 -5.42
C ARG A 716 -9.19 -0.51 -5.73
N ARG A 717 -9.87 -1.04 -4.71
CA ARG A 717 -10.86 -2.13 -4.83
C ARG A 717 -12.19 -1.67 -4.22
N ARG A 718 -13.30 -2.12 -4.81
CA ARG A 718 -14.64 -1.74 -4.38
C ARG A 718 -15.07 -2.61 -3.19
N TYR A 719 -15.19 -2.02 -2.01
CA TYR A 719 -15.67 -2.69 -0.79
C TYR A 719 -17.00 -2.09 -0.31
N TRP A 720 -18.10 -2.38 -1.02
CA TRP A 720 -19.45 -1.94 -0.64
C TRP A 720 -20.28 -3.14 -0.16
N LEU A 721 -21.06 -2.95 0.90
CA LEU A 721 -22.08 -3.92 1.29
C LEU A 721 -23.15 -3.94 0.18
N LYS A 722 -23.41 -5.11 -0.41
CA LYS A 722 -24.54 -5.28 -1.35
C LYS A 722 -25.81 -5.36 -0.50
N GLU A 723 -26.78 -4.48 -0.73
CA GLU A 723 -28.08 -4.58 -0.07
C GLU A 723 -28.75 -5.90 -0.48
N LEU A 724 -28.91 -6.81 0.47
CA LEU A 724 -29.67 -8.04 0.31
C LEU A 724 -31.09 -7.79 0.85
N GLY A 725 -32.06 -7.59 -0.05
CA GLY A 725 -33.50 -7.77 0.24
C GLY A 725 -34.38 -6.52 0.33
N VAL A 726 -35.69 -6.74 0.10
CA VAL A 726 -36.77 -5.76 0.25
C VAL A 726 -36.92 -5.40 1.73
N ASP A 727 -36.92 -4.11 2.04
CA ASP A 727 -37.09 -3.58 3.40
C ASP A 727 -38.46 -3.95 3.98
N GLN A 728 -38.48 -4.89 4.94
CA GLN A 728 -39.68 -5.43 5.57
C GLN A 728 -40.51 -4.35 6.28
N THR A 729 -39.89 -3.25 6.72
CA THR A 729 -40.58 -2.15 7.42
C THR A 729 -41.47 -1.33 6.50
N LYS A 730 -41.15 -1.29 5.19
CA LYS A 730 -41.97 -0.60 4.17
C LYS A 730 -43.19 -1.42 3.77
N LEU A 731 -43.10 -2.75 3.79
CA LEU A 731 -44.21 -3.65 3.44
C LEU A 731 -45.30 -3.65 4.52
N THR A 732 -44.92 -3.71 5.79
CA THR A 732 -45.85 -3.65 6.92
C THR A 732 -46.60 -2.32 6.99
N GLY A 733 -45.93 -1.20 6.66
CA GLY A 733 -46.57 0.11 6.54
C GLY A 733 -47.63 0.20 5.43
N ALA A 734 -47.57 -0.68 4.43
CA ALA A 734 -48.55 -0.81 3.35
C ALA A 734 -49.64 -1.87 3.64
N GLY A 735 -49.64 -2.47 4.84
CA GLY A 735 -50.57 -3.53 5.22
C GLY A 735 -50.27 -4.89 4.58
N LEU A 736 -49.06 -5.08 4.06
CA LEU A 736 -48.61 -6.31 3.40
C LEU A 736 -47.69 -7.12 4.30
N THR A 737 -47.81 -8.45 4.21
CA THR A 737 -46.94 -9.38 4.95
C THR A 737 -45.79 -9.83 4.07
N GLY A 738 -44.55 -9.75 4.58
CA GLY A 738 -43.35 -10.21 3.87
C GLY A 738 -43.23 -11.74 3.86
N VAL A 739 -42.75 -12.30 2.75
CA VAL A 739 -42.71 -13.77 2.53
C VAL A 739 -41.33 -14.38 2.87
N GLY A 740 -40.28 -13.56 3.01
CA GLY A 740 -38.94 -14.05 3.32
C GLY A 740 -38.33 -14.96 2.22
N HIS A 741 -38.82 -14.83 0.98
CA HIS A 741 -38.41 -15.64 -0.17
C HIS A 741 -37.66 -14.77 -1.19
N PRO A 742 -36.55 -15.25 -1.80
CA PRO A 742 -35.72 -14.42 -2.68
C PRO A 742 -36.42 -13.87 -3.92
N LEU A 743 -37.44 -14.57 -4.46
CA LEU A 743 -38.20 -14.12 -5.63
C LEU A 743 -39.59 -13.52 -5.31
N LEU A 744 -40.04 -13.58 -4.04
CA LEU A 744 -41.38 -13.16 -3.64
C LEU A 744 -41.30 -12.18 -2.47
N GLY A 745 -41.82 -10.97 -2.68
CA GLY A 745 -41.73 -9.87 -1.73
C GLY A 745 -42.85 -9.88 -0.70
N ALA A 746 -44.08 -10.19 -1.10
CA ALA A 746 -45.25 -10.04 -0.23
C ALA A 746 -46.35 -11.07 -0.52
N VAL A 747 -47.19 -11.32 0.49
CA VAL A 747 -48.42 -12.13 0.42
C VAL A 747 -49.63 -11.29 0.80
N VAL A 748 -50.73 -11.51 0.08
CA VAL A 748 -52.03 -10.86 0.25
C VAL A 748 -53.09 -11.94 0.40
N GLU A 749 -53.75 -12.00 1.55
CA GLU A 749 -54.89 -12.91 1.76
C GLU A 749 -56.11 -12.46 0.92
N ARG A 750 -56.90 -13.43 0.45
CA ARG A 750 -58.17 -13.20 -0.25
C ARG A 750 -59.33 -13.80 0.55
N PRO A 751 -59.88 -13.05 1.53
CA PRO A 751 -60.95 -13.56 2.41
C PRO A 751 -62.25 -13.91 1.68
N ASP A 752 -62.51 -13.27 0.53
CA ASP A 752 -63.68 -13.47 -0.31
C ASP A 752 -63.74 -14.88 -0.93
N VAL A 753 -62.59 -15.47 -1.26
CA VAL A 753 -62.48 -16.81 -1.87
C VAL A 753 -61.73 -17.83 -1.00
N GLY A 754 -61.24 -17.43 0.18
CA GLY A 754 -60.47 -18.29 1.09
C GLY A 754 -59.10 -18.71 0.53
N GLY A 755 -58.48 -17.85 -0.29
CA GLY A 755 -57.20 -18.07 -0.97
C GLY A 755 -56.17 -16.97 -0.68
N LEU A 756 -55.10 -16.89 -1.46
CA LEU A 756 -54.09 -15.83 -1.33
C LEU A 756 -53.42 -15.48 -2.66
N VAL A 757 -52.75 -14.33 -2.69
CA VAL A 757 -51.91 -13.87 -3.80
C VAL A 757 -50.50 -13.58 -3.28
N LEU A 758 -49.47 -14.22 -3.85
CA LEU A 758 -48.07 -13.83 -3.63
C LEU A 758 -47.59 -12.96 -4.78
N THR A 759 -46.78 -11.95 -4.50
CA THR A 759 -46.20 -11.07 -5.52
C THR A 759 -44.69 -10.95 -5.39
N GLY A 760 -44.04 -10.81 -6.54
CA GLY A 760 -42.58 -10.70 -6.64
C GLY A 760 -42.15 -9.98 -7.89
N VAL A 761 -40.83 -9.75 -7.99
CA VAL A 761 -40.20 -9.15 -9.16
C VAL A 761 -39.06 -10.03 -9.60
N LEU A 762 -39.05 -10.41 -10.87
CA LEU A 762 -37.95 -11.10 -11.52
C LEU A 762 -37.15 -10.09 -12.33
N SER A 763 -35.83 -10.16 -12.19
CA SER A 763 -34.90 -9.33 -12.98
C SER A 763 -33.55 -10.02 -12.97
N PRO A 764 -32.88 -10.14 -14.13
CA PRO A 764 -31.51 -10.62 -14.17
C PRO A 764 -30.51 -9.63 -13.52
N GLU A 765 -30.91 -8.39 -13.24
CA GLU A 765 -30.08 -7.44 -12.47
C GLU A 765 -30.14 -7.73 -10.98
N LEU A 766 -31.35 -8.02 -10.46
CA LEU A 766 -31.58 -8.38 -9.06
C LEU A 766 -31.16 -9.83 -8.75
N HIS A 767 -31.31 -10.71 -9.75
CA HIS A 767 -31.03 -12.15 -9.64
C HIS A 767 -30.11 -12.57 -10.79
N PRO A 768 -28.79 -12.30 -10.70
CA PRO A 768 -27.85 -12.52 -11.80
C PRO A 768 -27.84 -13.93 -12.39
N TRP A 769 -28.10 -14.94 -11.55
CA TRP A 769 -28.17 -16.34 -11.96
C TRP A 769 -29.26 -16.61 -13.02
N LEU A 770 -30.31 -15.78 -13.11
CA LEU A 770 -31.35 -15.93 -14.13
C LEU A 770 -30.79 -15.75 -15.56
N ARG A 771 -29.71 -14.96 -15.75
CA ARG A 771 -29.08 -14.76 -17.07
C ARG A 771 -28.54 -16.07 -17.66
N ASP A 772 -28.20 -17.02 -16.80
CA ASP A 772 -27.52 -18.25 -17.16
C ASP A 772 -28.50 -19.35 -17.61
N HIS A 773 -29.81 -19.11 -17.61
CA HIS A 773 -30.79 -20.04 -18.18
C HIS A 773 -31.27 -19.52 -19.55
N THR A 774 -30.43 -19.72 -20.56
CA THR A 774 -30.73 -19.32 -21.93
C THR A 774 -31.13 -20.53 -22.79
N VAL A 775 -32.21 -20.41 -23.55
CA VAL A 775 -32.66 -21.42 -24.52
C VAL A 775 -32.89 -20.71 -25.86
N ASP A 776 -32.23 -21.17 -26.92
CA ASP A 776 -32.20 -20.54 -28.25
C ASP A 776 -31.93 -19.02 -28.22
N GLY A 777 -31.01 -18.60 -27.34
CA GLY A 777 -30.61 -17.19 -27.20
C GLY A 777 -31.56 -16.31 -26.38
N VAL A 778 -32.66 -16.88 -25.86
CA VAL A 778 -33.62 -16.17 -25.00
C VAL A 778 -33.42 -16.57 -23.55
N VAL A 779 -33.33 -15.57 -22.65
CA VAL A 779 -33.30 -15.81 -21.20
C VAL A 779 -34.70 -16.22 -20.75
N LEU A 780 -34.85 -17.48 -20.35
CA LEU A 780 -36.12 -18.03 -19.88
C LEU A 780 -36.06 -18.23 -18.37
N PHE A 781 -37.14 -17.90 -17.66
CA PHE A 781 -37.31 -18.36 -16.29
C PHE A 781 -37.41 -19.89 -16.29
N PRO A 782 -36.59 -20.61 -15.51
CA PRO A 782 -36.51 -22.06 -15.58
C PRO A 782 -37.83 -22.71 -15.18
N GLY A 783 -38.15 -23.86 -15.78
CA GLY A 783 -39.33 -24.66 -15.41
C GLY A 783 -39.33 -25.05 -13.93
N ALA A 784 -38.14 -25.38 -13.40
CA ALA A 784 -37.90 -25.63 -11.98
C ALA A 784 -38.23 -24.42 -11.08
N GLY A 785 -38.16 -23.20 -11.61
CA GLY A 785 -38.54 -21.98 -10.91
C GLY A 785 -40.02 -21.91 -10.60
N PHE A 786 -40.89 -22.38 -11.51
CA PHE A 786 -42.33 -22.44 -11.25
C PHE A 786 -42.68 -23.46 -10.16
N VAL A 787 -41.95 -24.56 -10.09
CA VAL A 787 -42.10 -25.57 -9.02
C VAL A 787 -41.74 -24.97 -7.66
N GLU A 788 -40.61 -24.28 -7.56
CA GLU A 788 -40.20 -23.58 -6.33
C GLU A 788 -41.25 -22.55 -5.88
N LEU A 789 -41.77 -21.75 -6.81
CA LEU A 789 -42.82 -20.78 -6.50
C LEU A 789 -44.11 -21.47 -6.03
N ALA A 790 -44.51 -22.58 -6.65
CA ALA A 790 -45.70 -23.35 -6.27
C ALA A 790 -45.54 -24.04 -4.91
N LEU A 791 -44.36 -24.58 -4.60
CA LEU A 791 -44.04 -25.15 -3.28
C LEU A 791 -44.15 -24.08 -2.20
N ARG A 792 -43.55 -22.91 -2.41
CA ARG A 792 -43.66 -21.80 -1.46
C ARG A 792 -45.11 -21.35 -1.27
N ALA A 793 -45.88 -21.25 -2.34
CA ALA A 793 -47.30 -20.91 -2.26
C ALA A 793 -48.11 -21.98 -1.50
N GLY A 794 -47.76 -23.25 -1.65
CA GLY A 794 -48.32 -24.37 -0.89
C GLY A 794 -48.05 -24.29 0.60
N ASP A 795 -46.82 -23.93 0.99
CA ASP A 795 -46.45 -23.75 2.40
C ASP A 795 -47.30 -22.68 3.10
N GLU A 796 -47.59 -21.56 2.42
CA GLU A 796 -48.43 -20.48 2.99
C GLU A 796 -49.87 -20.93 3.28
N VAL A 797 -50.38 -21.93 2.55
CA VAL A 797 -51.76 -22.45 2.72
C VAL A 797 -51.82 -23.83 3.39
N GLY A 798 -50.70 -24.36 3.86
CA GLY A 798 -50.62 -25.69 4.47
C GLY A 798 -50.87 -26.85 3.51
N CYS A 799 -50.58 -26.66 2.21
CA CYS A 799 -50.66 -27.69 1.16
C CYS A 799 -49.28 -27.95 0.54
N PRO A 800 -48.37 -28.68 1.23
CA PRO A 800 -46.97 -28.83 0.84
C PRO A 800 -46.72 -29.76 -0.36
N LEU A 801 -47.78 -30.35 -0.94
CA LEU A 801 -47.69 -31.24 -2.09
C LEU A 801 -48.30 -30.59 -3.32
N VAL A 802 -47.45 -30.38 -4.33
CA VAL A 802 -47.87 -30.03 -5.69
C VAL A 802 -48.34 -31.33 -6.35
N GLN A 803 -49.66 -31.54 -6.38
CA GLN A 803 -50.25 -32.71 -7.00
C GLN A 803 -49.96 -32.72 -8.51
N GLU A 804 -50.15 -31.57 -9.14
CA GLU A 804 -49.90 -31.35 -10.56
C GLU A 804 -49.58 -29.87 -10.80
N LEU A 805 -48.64 -29.59 -11.70
CA LEU A 805 -48.32 -28.25 -12.18
C LEU A 805 -47.96 -28.33 -13.67
N THR A 806 -48.78 -27.72 -14.52
CA THR A 806 -48.62 -27.66 -15.97
C THR A 806 -48.05 -26.31 -16.37
N LEU A 807 -47.01 -26.30 -17.21
CA LEU A 807 -46.38 -25.10 -17.75
C LEU A 807 -47.01 -24.78 -19.11
N LEU A 808 -47.80 -23.71 -19.16
CA LEU A 808 -48.63 -23.33 -20.30
C LEU A 808 -47.89 -22.43 -21.30
N ALA A 809 -47.03 -21.54 -20.80
CA ALA A 809 -46.26 -20.61 -21.62
C ALA A 809 -44.89 -20.29 -20.99
N PRO A 810 -43.79 -20.26 -21.77
CA PRO A 810 -42.49 -19.86 -21.26
C PRO A 810 -42.50 -18.40 -20.79
N LEU A 811 -41.75 -18.11 -19.73
CA LEU A 811 -41.58 -16.76 -19.22
C LEU A 811 -40.22 -16.22 -19.67
N ALA A 812 -40.21 -15.40 -20.72
CA ALA A 812 -39.01 -14.71 -21.19
C ALA A 812 -38.69 -13.52 -20.30
N LEU A 813 -37.42 -13.39 -19.88
CA LEU A 813 -36.94 -12.27 -19.07
C LEU A 813 -36.20 -11.27 -19.95
N PRO A 814 -36.45 -9.96 -19.80
CA PRO A 814 -35.74 -8.94 -20.56
C PRO A 814 -34.28 -8.87 -20.09
N GLN A 815 -33.37 -8.49 -20.99
CA GLN A 815 -31.94 -8.33 -20.66
C GLN A 815 -31.70 -7.23 -19.63
N THR A 816 -32.57 -6.22 -19.61
CA THR A 816 -32.58 -5.10 -18.66
C THR A 816 -34.00 -4.86 -18.15
N GLY A 817 -34.15 -4.36 -16.92
CA GLY A 817 -35.45 -4.09 -16.30
C GLY A 817 -36.05 -5.28 -15.54
N THR A 818 -37.35 -5.20 -15.28
CA THR A 818 -38.05 -6.06 -14.30
C THR A 818 -39.36 -6.62 -14.83
N VAL A 819 -39.69 -7.86 -14.46
CA VAL A 819 -40.97 -8.51 -14.70
C VAL A 819 -41.69 -8.73 -13.37
N ARG A 820 -42.95 -8.30 -13.27
CA ARG A 820 -43.79 -8.57 -12.09
C ARG A 820 -44.35 -9.99 -12.19
N ILE A 821 -44.36 -10.70 -11.08
CA ILE A 821 -45.01 -12.00 -10.97
C ILE A 821 -46.11 -11.99 -9.91
N GLN A 822 -47.17 -12.74 -10.17
CA GLN A 822 -48.25 -13.00 -9.23
C GLN A 822 -48.58 -14.49 -9.20
N LEU A 823 -48.66 -15.04 -8.00
CA LEU A 823 -49.16 -16.39 -7.77
C LEU A 823 -50.52 -16.30 -7.12
N VAL A 824 -51.54 -16.88 -7.73
CA VAL A 824 -52.90 -16.89 -7.21
C VAL A 824 -53.22 -18.30 -6.73
N VAL A 825 -53.51 -18.44 -5.44
CA VAL A 825 -53.94 -19.70 -4.82
C VAL A 825 -55.43 -19.60 -4.49
N GLY A 826 -56.21 -20.56 -4.99
CA GLY A 826 -57.65 -20.64 -4.75
C GLY A 826 -58.02 -21.11 -3.34
N GLY A 827 -59.31 -20.98 -3.02
CA GLY A 827 -59.93 -21.63 -1.86
C GLY A 827 -59.81 -23.16 -1.91
N ALA A 828 -59.90 -23.81 -0.76
CA ALA A 828 -59.94 -25.26 -0.70
C ALA A 828 -61.29 -25.78 -1.22
N ASP A 829 -61.24 -26.78 -2.10
CA ASP A 829 -62.43 -27.56 -2.48
C ASP A 829 -62.84 -28.53 -1.36
N GLU A 830 -63.96 -29.24 -1.53
CA GLU A 830 -64.48 -30.22 -0.55
C GLU A 830 -63.49 -31.34 -0.20
N SER A 831 -62.48 -31.58 -1.05
CA SER A 831 -61.42 -32.56 -0.85
C SER A 831 -60.12 -31.97 -0.29
N GLY A 832 -60.11 -30.68 0.05
CA GLY A 832 -58.95 -29.98 0.56
C GLY A 832 -57.91 -29.63 -0.51
N ARG A 833 -58.24 -29.71 -1.81
CA ARG A 833 -57.36 -29.31 -2.91
C ARG A 833 -57.53 -27.83 -3.20
N ARG A 834 -56.44 -27.17 -3.61
CA ARG A 834 -56.40 -25.75 -3.98
C ARG A 834 -55.80 -25.59 -5.36
N THR A 835 -56.39 -24.73 -6.19
CA THR A 835 -55.76 -24.35 -7.46
C THR A 835 -54.59 -23.39 -7.20
N VAL A 836 -53.57 -23.45 -8.05
CA VAL A 836 -52.48 -22.46 -8.09
C VAL A 836 -52.24 -22.02 -9.53
N SER A 837 -52.05 -20.72 -9.74
CA SER A 837 -51.77 -20.14 -11.05
C SER A 837 -50.67 -19.10 -10.96
N VAL A 838 -49.71 -19.12 -11.88
CA VAL A 838 -48.58 -18.19 -11.93
C VAL A 838 -48.70 -17.28 -13.13
N PHE A 839 -48.81 -15.98 -12.88
CA PHE A 839 -48.93 -14.93 -13.89
C PHE A 839 -47.69 -14.03 -13.91
N SER A 840 -47.42 -13.44 -15.06
CA SER A 840 -46.44 -12.35 -15.17
C SER A 840 -46.98 -11.15 -15.96
N SER A 841 -46.40 -9.98 -15.73
CA SER A 841 -46.67 -8.73 -16.45
C SER A 841 -45.39 -7.89 -16.50
N THR A 842 -45.07 -7.34 -17.67
CA THR A 842 -43.97 -6.39 -17.84
C THR A 842 -44.33 -5.04 -17.22
N ALA A 843 -43.32 -4.23 -16.86
CA ALA A 843 -43.54 -2.93 -16.22
C ALA A 843 -44.41 -1.97 -17.06
N ASP A 844 -44.38 -2.10 -18.39
CA ASP A 844 -45.09 -1.25 -19.36
C ASP A 844 -46.41 -1.88 -19.88
N GLY A 845 -46.80 -3.07 -19.40
CA GLY A 845 -47.93 -3.84 -19.94
C GLY A 845 -49.16 -3.91 -19.03
N ASP A 846 -50.34 -3.60 -19.58
CA ASP A 846 -51.66 -3.72 -18.90
C ASP A 846 -52.24 -5.15 -18.88
N SER A 847 -51.56 -6.14 -19.49
CA SER A 847 -52.03 -7.52 -19.56
C SER A 847 -51.16 -8.49 -18.77
N TRP A 848 -51.82 -9.45 -18.11
CA TRP A 848 -51.19 -10.57 -17.39
C TRP A 848 -51.18 -11.81 -18.29
N VAL A 849 -50.06 -12.52 -18.31
CA VAL A 849 -49.89 -13.78 -19.03
C VAL A 849 -49.85 -14.92 -18.02
N LEU A 850 -50.66 -15.96 -18.23
CA LEU A 850 -50.65 -17.19 -17.43
C LEU A 850 -49.53 -18.11 -17.92
N HIS A 851 -48.59 -18.46 -17.03
CA HIS A 851 -47.43 -19.28 -17.35
C HIS A 851 -47.52 -20.70 -16.81
N ALA A 852 -48.11 -20.88 -15.63
CA ALA A 852 -48.28 -22.20 -15.03
C ALA A 852 -49.59 -22.29 -14.26
N GLU A 853 -50.21 -23.46 -14.28
CA GLU A 853 -51.42 -23.76 -13.51
C GLU A 853 -51.35 -25.16 -12.90
N GLY A 854 -51.93 -25.35 -11.73
CA GLY A 854 -51.79 -26.60 -11.00
C GLY A 854 -52.73 -26.76 -9.82
N VAL A 855 -52.51 -27.85 -9.09
CA VAL A 855 -53.29 -28.24 -7.92
C VAL A 855 -52.36 -28.55 -6.76
N LEU A 856 -52.60 -27.90 -5.63
CA LEU A 856 -51.93 -28.11 -4.35
C LEU A 856 -52.84 -28.93 -3.43
N ARG A 857 -52.25 -29.79 -2.60
CA ARG A 857 -52.98 -30.54 -1.58
C ARG A 857 -52.17 -30.71 -0.30
N ALA A 858 -52.86 -31.01 0.80
CA ALA A 858 -52.21 -31.54 1.99
C ALA A 858 -51.53 -32.88 1.64
N SER A 859 -50.30 -33.08 2.10
CA SER A 859 -49.55 -34.32 1.86
C SER A 859 -49.67 -35.29 3.03
N GLY A 860 -49.59 -36.59 2.74
CA GLY A 860 -49.27 -37.64 3.71
C GLY A 860 -47.81 -38.07 3.53
N VAL A 861 -47.16 -38.57 4.59
CA VAL A 861 -45.73 -38.92 4.59
C VAL A 861 -45.42 -39.99 3.52
N GLY A 862 -44.78 -39.58 2.42
CA GLY A 862 -44.23 -40.47 1.40
C GLY A 862 -42.83 -40.97 1.78
N HIS A 863 -42.53 -42.25 1.51
CA HIS A 863 -41.19 -42.82 1.70
C HIS A 863 -40.32 -42.50 0.48
N GLY A 864 -39.25 -41.73 0.67
CA GLY A 864 -38.24 -41.48 -0.35
C GLY A 864 -37.33 -42.70 -0.60
N ALA A 865 -36.63 -42.71 -1.73
CA ALA A 865 -35.59 -43.71 -1.99
C ALA A 865 -34.40 -43.54 -1.03
N ASP A 866 -33.83 -44.64 -0.54
CA ASP A 866 -32.59 -44.59 0.24
C ASP A 866 -31.40 -44.27 -0.69
N LEU A 867 -30.82 -43.08 -0.50
CA LEU A 867 -29.66 -42.56 -1.24
C LEU A 867 -28.40 -42.44 -0.34
N SER A 868 -28.38 -43.17 0.79
CA SER A 868 -27.25 -43.15 1.74
C SER A 868 -25.98 -43.79 1.15
N VAL A 869 -26.12 -44.85 0.35
CA VAL A 869 -25.01 -45.53 -0.32
C VAL A 869 -24.69 -44.87 -1.67
N TRP A 870 -23.48 -44.34 -1.81
CA TRP A 870 -23.06 -43.60 -3.01
C TRP A 870 -21.58 -43.85 -3.39
N PRO A 871 -21.24 -44.05 -4.68
CA PRO A 871 -22.16 -44.24 -5.80
C PRO A 871 -23.00 -45.52 -5.61
N PRO A 872 -24.20 -45.60 -6.19
CA PRO A 872 -25.08 -46.75 -6.00
C PRO A 872 -24.41 -48.06 -6.44
N VAL A 873 -24.54 -49.10 -5.61
CA VAL A 873 -23.96 -50.42 -5.91
C VAL A 873 -24.50 -50.95 -7.23
N GLY A 874 -23.59 -51.36 -8.11
CA GLY A 874 -23.89 -51.89 -9.44
C GLY A 874 -24.20 -50.84 -10.51
N ALA A 875 -23.97 -49.55 -10.25
CA ALA A 875 -24.07 -48.48 -11.26
C ALA A 875 -22.72 -48.18 -11.92
N SER A 876 -22.71 -47.99 -13.24
CA SER A 876 -21.52 -47.61 -14.02
C SER A 876 -21.47 -46.10 -14.23
N ALA A 877 -20.29 -45.49 -14.09
CA ALA A 877 -20.11 -44.06 -14.32
C ALA A 877 -20.31 -43.69 -15.80
N VAL A 878 -20.90 -42.52 -16.04
CA VAL A 878 -21.07 -41.89 -17.36
C VAL A 878 -20.15 -40.67 -17.40
N ASP A 879 -19.37 -40.53 -18.47
CA ASP A 879 -18.55 -39.34 -18.70
C ASP A 879 -19.43 -38.13 -19.02
N VAL A 880 -19.30 -37.08 -18.23
CA VAL A 880 -20.07 -35.82 -18.32
C VAL A 880 -19.18 -34.63 -18.69
N SER A 881 -17.93 -34.86 -19.10
CA SER A 881 -16.97 -33.79 -19.40
C SER A 881 -17.44 -32.82 -20.50
N ASP A 882 -18.20 -33.32 -21.49
CA ASP A 882 -18.72 -32.55 -22.62
C ASP A 882 -20.23 -32.26 -22.55
N VAL A 883 -20.85 -32.48 -21.38
CA VAL A 883 -22.32 -32.42 -21.21
C VAL A 883 -22.92 -31.07 -21.65
N TYR A 884 -22.30 -29.96 -21.25
CA TYR A 884 -22.81 -28.62 -21.54
C TYR A 884 -22.51 -28.16 -22.96
N ASP A 885 -21.46 -28.68 -23.59
CA ASP A 885 -21.18 -28.42 -25.00
C ASP A 885 -22.22 -29.12 -25.88
N ARG A 886 -22.63 -30.35 -25.52
CA ARG A 886 -23.73 -31.07 -26.19
C ARG A 886 -25.08 -30.39 -25.98
N PHE A 887 -25.33 -29.84 -24.78
CA PHE A 887 -26.53 -29.04 -24.53
C PHE A 887 -26.53 -27.74 -25.36
N ALA A 888 -25.40 -27.03 -25.43
CA ALA A 888 -25.27 -25.82 -26.24
C ALA A 888 -25.51 -26.10 -27.74
N ALA A 889 -24.99 -27.22 -28.26
CA ALA A 889 -25.22 -27.63 -29.66
C ALA A 889 -26.71 -27.90 -29.99
N ARG A 890 -27.55 -28.12 -28.97
CA ARG A 890 -28.99 -28.36 -29.09
C ARG A 890 -29.85 -27.14 -28.76
N GLY A 891 -29.23 -25.97 -28.54
CA GLY A 891 -29.94 -24.72 -28.22
C GLY A 891 -29.98 -24.34 -26.73
N TYR A 892 -29.42 -25.16 -25.83
CA TYR A 892 -29.40 -24.84 -24.39
C TYR A 892 -28.12 -24.06 -24.01
N GLY A 893 -28.25 -22.74 -23.94
CA GLY A 893 -27.20 -21.82 -23.51
C GLY A 893 -27.05 -21.72 -21.99
N TYR A 894 -26.81 -22.83 -21.29
CA TYR A 894 -26.62 -22.79 -19.84
C TYR A 894 -25.30 -22.10 -19.46
N GLY A 895 -25.39 -21.01 -18.71
CA GLY A 895 -24.26 -20.29 -18.11
C GLY A 895 -23.83 -20.90 -16.76
N PRO A 896 -22.81 -20.34 -16.10
CA PRO A 896 -22.20 -20.91 -14.90
C PRO A 896 -23.18 -21.35 -13.81
N ALA A 897 -24.25 -20.59 -13.56
CA ALA A 897 -25.22 -20.91 -12.52
C ALA A 897 -26.08 -22.16 -12.80
N PHE A 898 -26.25 -22.57 -14.06
CA PHE A 898 -27.01 -23.77 -14.42
C PHE A 898 -26.11 -24.96 -14.73
N ARG A 899 -24.79 -24.81 -14.60
CA ARG A 899 -23.80 -25.88 -14.82
C ARG A 899 -23.53 -26.71 -13.56
N GLY A 900 -24.58 -27.10 -12.85
CA GLY A 900 -24.52 -27.75 -11.55
C GLY A 900 -24.25 -29.27 -11.56
N LEU A 901 -24.46 -29.96 -12.68
CA LEU A 901 -24.24 -31.41 -12.81
C LEU A 901 -22.75 -31.77 -12.68
N ARG A 902 -22.39 -32.61 -11.71
CA ARG A 902 -20.99 -32.99 -11.44
C ARG A 902 -20.65 -34.39 -11.89
N SER A 903 -21.55 -35.34 -11.73
CA SER A 903 -21.30 -36.74 -12.03
C SER A 903 -22.60 -37.49 -12.25
N VAL A 904 -22.56 -38.47 -13.16
CA VAL A 904 -23.71 -39.32 -13.51
C VAL A 904 -23.30 -40.79 -13.47
N TRP A 905 -24.18 -41.65 -12.95
CA TRP A 905 -24.06 -43.10 -13.00
C TRP A 905 -25.32 -43.73 -13.56
N ARG A 906 -25.19 -44.90 -14.17
CA ARG A 906 -26.30 -45.65 -14.77
C ARG A 906 -26.35 -47.08 -14.25
N ARG A 907 -27.53 -47.51 -13.82
CA ARG A 907 -27.83 -48.90 -13.45
C ARG A 907 -29.06 -49.38 -14.21
N GLY A 908 -28.83 -50.09 -15.31
CA GLY A 908 -29.91 -50.48 -16.23
C GLY A 908 -30.60 -49.26 -16.83
N ARG A 909 -31.88 -49.06 -16.46
CA ARG A 909 -32.70 -47.91 -16.86
C ARG A 909 -32.65 -46.74 -15.87
N GLU A 910 -32.08 -46.94 -14.68
CA GLU A 910 -31.98 -45.90 -13.65
C GLU A 910 -30.74 -45.03 -13.88
N ILE A 911 -30.90 -43.73 -13.66
CA ILE A 911 -29.84 -42.73 -13.71
C ILE A 911 -29.66 -42.15 -12.32
N TYR A 912 -28.42 -41.92 -11.92
CA TYR A 912 -28.07 -41.33 -10.64
C TYR A 912 -27.14 -40.14 -10.89
N ALA A 913 -27.33 -39.04 -10.17
CA ALA A 913 -26.52 -37.85 -10.37
C ALA A 913 -26.16 -37.14 -9.07
N GLU A 914 -24.98 -36.49 -9.05
CA GLU A 914 -24.68 -35.45 -8.07
C GLU A 914 -24.75 -34.07 -8.73
N VAL A 915 -25.48 -33.18 -8.07
CA VAL A 915 -25.70 -31.80 -8.51
C VAL A 915 -25.31 -30.86 -7.38
N VAL A 916 -24.69 -29.73 -7.72
CA VAL A 916 -24.30 -28.71 -6.74
C VAL A 916 -24.86 -27.34 -7.13
N ALA A 917 -25.12 -26.52 -6.12
CA ALA A 917 -25.45 -25.12 -6.30
C ALA A 917 -24.24 -24.33 -6.84
N PRO A 918 -24.49 -23.20 -7.52
CA PRO A 918 -23.44 -22.28 -7.95
C PRO A 918 -22.65 -21.74 -6.75
N GLU A 919 -21.34 -21.55 -6.90
CA GLU A 919 -20.46 -21.07 -5.82
C GLU A 919 -20.87 -19.69 -5.28
N ASP A 920 -21.46 -18.84 -6.13
CA ASP A 920 -21.90 -17.47 -5.78
C ASP A 920 -23.41 -17.35 -5.50
N ALA A 921 -24.18 -18.45 -5.55
CA ALA A 921 -25.63 -18.41 -5.33
C ALA A 921 -25.99 -18.58 -3.85
N THR A 922 -26.86 -17.70 -3.36
CA THR A 922 -27.46 -17.88 -2.03
C THR A 922 -28.60 -18.89 -2.11
N VAL A 923 -28.43 -20.05 -1.47
CA VAL A 923 -29.50 -21.08 -1.36
C VAL A 923 -30.47 -20.81 -0.21
N GLN A 924 -30.15 -19.87 0.67
CA GLN A 924 -31.01 -19.50 1.80
C GLN A 924 -32.28 -18.78 1.31
N GLY A 925 -33.42 -19.11 1.93
CA GLY A 925 -34.73 -18.55 1.61
C GLY A 925 -35.49 -19.28 0.49
N PHE A 926 -34.80 -20.13 -0.30
CA PHE A 926 -35.45 -21.07 -1.21
C PHE A 926 -35.78 -22.38 -0.50
N GLY A 927 -36.88 -23.02 -0.87
CA GLY A 927 -37.14 -24.43 -0.59
C GLY A 927 -36.11 -25.29 -1.31
N ILE A 928 -36.07 -25.19 -2.64
CA ILE A 928 -35.01 -25.75 -3.50
C ILE A 928 -34.61 -24.70 -4.53
N HIS A 929 -33.32 -24.37 -4.60
CA HIS A 929 -32.86 -23.34 -5.54
C HIS A 929 -33.17 -23.79 -6.98
N PRO A 930 -33.85 -22.97 -7.81
CA PRO A 930 -34.31 -23.39 -9.14
C PRO A 930 -33.20 -23.96 -10.03
N ALA A 931 -32.02 -23.34 -10.06
CA ALA A 931 -30.89 -23.85 -10.83
C ALA A 931 -30.37 -25.23 -10.38
N VAL A 932 -30.55 -25.59 -9.11
CA VAL A 932 -30.15 -26.90 -8.57
C VAL A 932 -31.15 -27.98 -8.99
N LEU A 933 -32.44 -27.70 -8.90
CA LEU A 933 -33.49 -28.60 -9.37
C LEU A 933 -33.44 -28.77 -10.89
N ASP A 934 -33.19 -27.70 -11.63
CA ASP A 934 -33.05 -27.74 -13.09
C ASP A 934 -31.84 -28.58 -13.52
N ALA A 935 -30.69 -28.41 -12.86
CA ALA A 935 -29.51 -29.22 -13.12
C ALA A 935 -29.69 -30.72 -12.79
N ALA A 936 -30.67 -31.09 -11.95
CA ALA A 936 -31.06 -32.49 -11.77
C ALA A 936 -31.71 -33.08 -13.03
N LEU A 937 -32.49 -32.30 -13.76
CA LEU A 937 -33.10 -32.70 -15.03
C LEU A 937 -32.06 -32.88 -16.15
N HIS A 938 -30.94 -32.15 -16.09
CA HIS A 938 -29.85 -32.27 -17.05
C HIS A 938 -29.27 -33.70 -17.11
N ALA A 939 -29.23 -34.41 -15.97
CA ALA A 939 -28.75 -35.79 -15.93
C ALA A 939 -29.59 -36.71 -16.81
N TRP A 940 -30.91 -36.49 -16.86
CA TRP A 940 -31.83 -37.23 -17.73
C TRP A 940 -31.65 -36.85 -19.21
N GLY A 941 -31.68 -35.55 -19.51
CA GLY A 941 -31.54 -35.04 -20.88
C GLY A 941 -30.20 -35.46 -21.53
N PHE A 942 -29.16 -35.61 -20.72
CA PHE A 942 -27.87 -36.11 -21.18
C PHE A 942 -27.86 -37.63 -21.38
N ALA A 943 -28.32 -38.40 -20.39
CA ALA A 943 -28.21 -39.86 -20.40
C ALA A 943 -29.14 -40.57 -21.40
N THR A 944 -30.16 -39.89 -21.91
CA THR A 944 -31.14 -40.44 -22.87
C THR A 944 -30.88 -40.06 -24.34
N ALA A 945 -29.90 -39.18 -24.59
CA ALA A 945 -29.41 -38.84 -25.93
C ALA A 945 -30.50 -38.48 -26.97
N THR A 946 -31.50 -37.69 -26.58
CA THR A 946 -32.52 -37.21 -27.52
C THR A 946 -31.99 -36.08 -28.40
N ASP A 947 -32.26 -36.12 -29.70
CA ASP A 947 -31.86 -35.07 -30.67
C ASP A 947 -32.82 -33.87 -30.70
N GLN A 948 -33.86 -33.86 -29.86
CA GLN A 948 -34.86 -32.80 -29.79
C GLN A 948 -34.63 -31.89 -28.57
N LEU A 949 -34.90 -30.60 -28.74
CA LEU A 949 -35.00 -29.63 -27.64
C LEU A 949 -36.29 -29.91 -26.86
N MET A 950 -36.13 -30.32 -25.60
CA MET A 950 -37.18 -30.66 -24.66
C MET A 950 -37.21 -29.65 -23.51
N LEU A 951 -38.39 -29.16 -23.17
CA LEU A 951 -38.63 -28.37 -21.96
C LEU A 951 -39.59 -29.12 -21.03
N PRO A 952 -39.48 -28.96 -19.71
CA PRO A 952 -40.48 -29.50 -18.78
C PRO A 952 -41.86 -28.97 -19.15
N PHE A 953 -42.83 -29.88 -19.28
CA PHE A 953 -44.22 -29.52 -19.61
C PHE A 953 -45.14 -29.63 -18.39
N SER A 954 -44.96 -30.68 -17.57
CA SER A 954 -45.74 -30.87 -16.35
C SER A 954 -44.91 -31.52 -15.24
N TRP A 955 -45.28 -31.22 -14.00
CA TRP A 955 -44.73 -31.80 -12.78
C TRP A 955 -45.86 -32.42 -11.98
N GLN A 956 -45.66 -33.63 -11.47
CA GLN A 956 -46.67 -34.35 -10.69
C GLN A 956 -46.06 -34.89 -9.41
N GLY A 957 -46.81 -34.79 -8.31
CA GLY A 957 -46.42 -35.42 -7.05
C GLY A 957 -45.21 -34.78 -6.34
N VAL A 958 -44.92 -33.50 -6.54
CA VAL A 958 -43.72 -32.85 -5.95
C VAL A 958 -43.95 -32.50 -4.49
N SER A 959 -43.10 -33.00 -3.60
CA SER A 959 -43.08 -32.65 -2.17
C SER A 959 -41.68 -32.26 -1.74
N LEU A 960 -41.58 -31.22 -0.91
CA LEU A 960 -40.32 -30.79 -0.30
C LEU A 960 -40.22 -31.30 1.14
N HIS A 961 -39.11 -31.99 1.46
CA HIS A 961 -38.89 -32.55 2.81
C HIS A 961 -37.88 -31.75 3.64
N ALA A 962 -36.97 -31.03 2.99
CA ALA A 962 -35.96 -30.18 3.62
C ALA A 962 -35.57 -29.05 2.67
N ALA A 963 -35.29 -27.86 3.22
CA ALA A 963 -34.92 -26.68 2.46
C ALA A 963 -33.42 -26.35 2.55
N GLY A 964 -32.92 -25.51 1.64
CA GLY A 964 -31.56 -24.95 1.70
C GLY A 964 -30.44 -25.90 1.27
N ALA A 965 -30.76 -26.96 0.51
CA ALA A 965 -29.76 -27.91 0.02
C ALA A 965 -28.85 -27.28 -1.05
N ALA A 966 -27.54 -27.21 -0.77
CA ALA A 966 -26.52 -26.77 -1.74
C ALA A 966 -25.97 -27.93 -2.61
N ARG A 967 -26.30 -29.18 -2.28
CA ARG A 967 -25.91 -30.38 -3.03
C ARG A 967 -27.03 -31.40 -3.00
N LEU A 968 -27.29 -32.05 -4.13
CA LEU A 968 -28.30 -33.10 -4.26
C LEU A 968 -27.67 -34.38 -4.79
N ARG A 969 -28.14 -35.50 -4.25
CA ARG A 969 -28.05 -36.82 -4.88
C ARG A 969 -29.42 -37.12 -5.47
N VAL A 970 -29.44 -37.45 -6.75
CA VAL A 970 -30.68 -37.61 -7.53
C VAL A 970 -30.74 -39.05 -8.04
N ARG A 971 -31.93 -39.66 -8.00
CA ARG A 971 -32.21 -40.94 -8.66
C ARG A 971 -33.35 -40.74 -9.64
N ILE A 972 -33.07 -40.91 -10.91
CA ILE A 972 -34.04 -40.73 -12.00
C ILE A 972 -34.42 -42.10 -12.55
N THR A 973 -35.72 -42.39 -12.58
CA THR A 973 -36.27 -43.61 -13.18
C THR A 973 -37.22 -43.27 -14.34
N PRO A 974 -37.07 -43.89 -15.52
CA PRO A 974 -38.02 -43.73 -16.61
C PRO A 974 -39.41 -44.19 -16.17
N ALA A 975 -40.43 -43.40 -16.47
CA ALA A 975 -41.83 -43.80 -16.38
C ALA A 975 -42.35 -44.07 -17.81
N ASP A 976 -43.66 -43.87 -18.06
CA ASP A 976 -44.27 -44.00 -19.39
C ASP A 976 -43.60 -43.08 -20.44
N ALA A 977 -43.87 -43.30 -21.73
CA ALA A 977 -43.20 -42.59 -22.83
C ALA A 977 -43.25 -41.05 -22.66
N GLY A 978 -42.09 -40.43 -22.46
CA GLY A 978 -41.96 -38.97 -22.26
C GLY A 978 -41.99 -38.49 -20.80
N SER A 979 -42.05 -39.40 -19.82
CA SER A 979 -42.12 -39.07 -18.38
C SER A 979 -40.99 -39.70 -17.56
N VAL A 980 -40.61 -39.03 -16.48
CA VAL A 980 -39.59 -39.48 -15.52
C VAL A 980 -39.98 -39.18 -14.08
N SER A 981 -39.56 -40.03 -13.15
CA SER A 981 -39.60 -39.76 -11.71
C SER A 981 -38.21 -39.37 -11.24
N LEU A 982 -38.11 -38.31 -10.45
CA LEU A 982 -36.89 -37.84 -9.78
C LEU A 982 -36.87 -38.22 -8.29
#